data_AF-A0AAD5VA52-F1
#
_entry.id   AF-A0AAD5VA52-F1
#
_cell.length_a   1.000
_cell.length_b   1.000
_cell.length_c   1.000
_cell.angle_alpha   90.00
_cell.angle_beta   90.00
_cell.angle_gamma   90.00
#
_symmetry.space_group_name_H-M   'P 1'
#
loop_
_entity.id
_entity.type
_entity.pdbx_description
1 polymer ?
#
loop_
_entity_poly.entity_id
_entity_poly.type
_entity_poly.pdbx_seq_one_letter_code
_entity_poly.pdbx_strand_id
1 'polypeptide(L)'
;MWSVPPPTREEASSMYEVTRVENTESLIGAIKEQFQAYPDAIFHVLPNKPLFPIIPTDVLSVVAPGGALATDKYLLAALHQARLTKDEFELAEIQKANEISSRAHETVMRVLGQGVIGAIKKGKGAGVDRPLLPSEWLIEKEAEAEALFVASCRREGAVHQAYLPIVASASRASTLHYCCNDKEFAWGPVGKHDHKNEGDLAHDHARDLNPQVLLIDAGCEWNCYASDITRTMPVGNGGKFTPEARGIYELVLEMQQLSMQALKPGLHWDAIQLLCHQTLVKGFQRLGIFKTPESPQSGSWNSAEAILASGVSTAFFPHGVGHSLGMDVHDVPSASKPEVNETIGKGIVLGHPDFYTYLRLRLPLEVGMVVTVEPGIYFAPHLLSAVRDSRHIDHEVLKRYEGMGGVRIEDVVVITPDGHKNLTTVRSDVDWLEGLGDASQALISVHRRKCIDSAARPSSLGSRMFVLSIIKDTVAVHPTNFGLPAEQAITNELNKKYANRVLHEVGLCICVFDLSEAGEGRVRYGDGFLWYKVVFRLVVFRPFASEVILAKVKSSDEDGIRLSVGFFDDMYIPLIYLPEPSAFDPNERAHFWLPGSEATSSHELLDSPTTDRMYIDSGDIVRVRVEADEFYDDEPGPPKATEGVQQTIQHENRRAPYTVTCSIAEQGLGPVSWWKDAGVEAMDEG
;
A
#
# COMPACT_ATOMS: atom_id res chain seq x y z
N MET A 1 -11.95 28.41 38.25
CA MET A 1 -12.51 27.22 38.93
C MET A 1 -13.16 26.26 37.95
N TRP A 2 -13.98 26.74 37.01
CA TRP A 2 -14.73 25.88 36.06
C TRP A 2 -13.95 25.41 34.83
N SER A 3 -12.85 26.07 34.48
CA SER A 3 -12.00 25.72 33.34
C SER A 3 -10.54 25.98 33.67
N VAL A 4 -9.65 25.42 32.84
CA VAL A 4 -8.26 25.87 32.76
C VAL A 4 -8.29 27.37 32.43
N PRO A 5 -7.54 28.22 33.14
CA PRO A 5 -7.46 29.64 32.81
C PRO A 5 -6.87 29.81 31.40
N PRO A 6 -7.29 30.83 30.63
CA PRO A 6 -6.59 31.16 29.40
C PRO A 6 -5.14 31.55 29.72
N PRO A 7 -4.21 31.41 28.75
CA PRO A 7 -2.84 31.86 28.93
C PRO A 7 -2.82 33.36 29.28
N THR A 8 -1.82 33.76 30.06
CA THR A 8 -1.47 35.18 30.25
C THR A 8 -1.10 35.81 28.90
N ARG A 9 -1.05 37.14 28.82
CA ARG A 9 -0.73 37.83 27.57
C ARG A 9 0.69 37.51 27.10
N GLU A 10 1.62 37.42 28.06
CA GLU A 10 3.01 37.04 27.81
C GLU A 10 3.11 35.60 27.31
N GLU A 11 2.39 34.65 27.93
CA GLU A 11 2.33 33.26 27.47
C GLU A 11 1.71 33.15 26.07
N ALA A 12 0.60 33.85 25.81
CA ALA A 12 -0.06 33.86 24.51
C ALA A 12 0.83 34.47 23.42
N SER A 13 1.54 35.56 23.72
CA SER A 13 2.47 36.19 22.78
C SER A 13 3.63 35.26 22.43
N SER A 14 4.15 34.51 23.41
CA SER A 14 5.18 33.50 23.18
C SER A 14 4.67 32.24 22.46
N MET A 15 3.40 31.89 22.64
CA MET A 15 2.80 30.66 22.09
C MET A 15 2.36 30.82 20.64
N TYR A 16 1.78 31.96 20.28
CA TYR A 16 1.14 32.15 18.97
C TYR A 16 1.95 33.01 18.00
N GLU A 17 3.17 33.41 18.37
CA GLU A 17 4.06 34.26 17.55
C GLU A 17 3.38 35.54 17.03
N VAL A 18 2.51 36.13 17.86
CA VAL A 18 1.73 37.32 17.51
C VAL A 18 2.39 38.62 18.01
N THR A 19 2.29 39.68 17.20
CA THR A 19 2.88 40.99 17.50
C THR A 19 2.18 41.76 18.63
N ARG A 20 0.89 41.46 18.88
CA ARG A 20 0.05 42.14 19.89
C ARG A 20 -1.01 41.18 20.41
N VAL A 21 -1.11 41.06 21.73
CA VAL A 21 -2.18 40.29 22.42
C VAL A 21 -2.99 41.25 23.29
N GLU A 22 -4.30 41.29 23.07
CA GLU A 22 -5.23 42.12 23.85
C GLU A 22 -6.46 41.34 24.29
N ASN A 23 -7.23 41.94 25.21
CA ASN A 23 -8.54 41.42 25.57
C ASN A 23 -9.53 41.70 24.43
N THR A 24 -10.53 40.84 24.26
CA THR A 24 -11.58 40.99 23.24
C THR A 24 -12.34 42.31 23.33
N GLU A 25 -12.48 42.88 24.53
CA GLU A 25 -13.09 44.21 24.76
C GLU A 25 -12.32 45.37 24.10
N SER A 26 -11.03 45.19 23.80
CA SER A 26 -10.16 46.19 23.16
C SER A 26 -10.25 46.17 21.64
N LEU A 27 -10.87 45.13 21.03
CA LEU A 27 -10.89 44.91 19.58
C LEU A 27 -11.37 46.14 18.79
N ILE A 28 -12.47 46.77 19.21
CA ILE A 28 -13.02 47.96 18.56
C ILE A 28 -12.03 49.14 18.59
N GLY A 29 -11.35 49.34 19.71
CA GLY A 29 -10.32 50.36 19.85
C GLY A 29 -9.14 50.10 18.93
N ALA A 30 -8.65 48.86 18.89
CA ALA A 30 -7.55 48.44 18.04
C ALA A 30 -7.86 48.62 16.54
N ILE A 31 -9.07 48.29 16.09
CA ILE A 31 -9.49 48.50 14.69
C ILE A 31 -9.49 50.00 14.34
N LYS A 32 -10.00 50.87 15.23
CA LYS A 32 -9.97 52.33 15.02
C LYS A 32 -8.56 52.87 14.93
N GLU A 33 -7.66 52.38 15.79
CA GLU A 33 -6.24 52.75 15.76
C GLU A 33 -5.60 52.41 14.42
N GLN A 34 -5.88 51.23 13.87
CA GLN A 34 -5.37 50.83 12.54
C GLN A 34 -5.91 51.73 11.41
N PHE A 35 -7.19 52.10 11.43
CA PHE A 35 -7.73 53.05 10.42
C PHE A 35 -7.18 54.47 10.56
N GLN A 36 -6.83 54.90 11.77
CA GLN A 36 -6.15 56.18 11.96
C GLN A 36 -4.74 56.16 11.37
N ALA A 37 -4.02 55.05 11.54
CA ALA A 37 -2.69 54.86 10.98
C ALA A 37 -2.71 54.66 9.46
N TYR A 38 -3.74 53.98 8.94
CA TYR A 38 -3.90 53.63 7.54
C TYR A 38 -5.32 53.97 7.04
N PRO A 39 -5.60 55.25 6.71
CA PRO A 39 -6.94 55.70 6.34
C PRO A 39 -7.53 55.02 5.09
N ASP A 40 -6.67 54.58 4.16
CA ASP A 40 -7.05 53.92 2.91
C ASP A 40 -7.04 52.38 2.99
N ALA A 41 -6.84 51.82 4.19
CA ALA A 41 -6.80 50.37 4.37
C ALA A 41 -8.15 49.72 4.06
N ILE A 42 -8.09 48.54 3.45
CA ILE A 42 -9.26 47.69 3.20
C ILE A 42 -9.30 46.63 4.29
N PHE A 43 -10.45 46.47 4.94
CA PHE A 43 -10.64 45.46 5.96
C PHE A 43 -11.25 44.19 5.34
N HIS A 44 -10.47 43.13 5.33
CA HIS A 44 -10.86 41.86 4.74
C HIS A 44 -11.62 41.01 5.76
N VAL A 45 -12.79 40.50 5.37
CA VAL A 45 -13.63 39.65 6.22
C VAL A 45 -13.98 38.34 5.52
N LEU A 46 -14.41 37.34 6.29
CA LEU A 46 -15.00 36.13 5.74
C LEU A 46 -16.47 36.39 5.33
N PRO A 47 -16.98 35.72 4.28
CA PRO A 47 -18.33 35.95 3.80
C PRO A 47 -19.37 35.47 4.82
N ASN A 48 -20.49 36.17 4.90
CA ASN A 48 -21.59 35.82 5.80
C ASN A 48 -22.37 34.60 5.26
N LYS A 49 -21.82 33.41 5.50
CA LYS A 49 -22.41 32.11 5.14
C LYS A 49 -22.53 31.25 6.41
N PRO A 50 -23.41 30.24 6.45
CA PRO A 50 -23.60 29.38 7.63
C PRO A 50 -22.33 28.68 8.15
N LEU A 51 -21.29 28.57 7.32
CA LEU A 51 -19.99 27.98 7.66
C LEU A 51 -19.10 28.92 8.49
N PHE A 52 -19.39 30.22 8.53
CA PHE A 52 -18.58 31.23 9.20
C PHE A 52 -19.37 31.94 10.30
N PRO A 53 -18.72 32.35 11.41
CA PRO A 53 -19.39 33.11 12.45
C PRO A 53 -19.90 34.46 11.92
N ILE A 54 -21.06 34.87 12.42
CA ILE A 54 -21.63 36.19 12.11
C ILE A 54 -20.72 37.25 12.70
N ILE A 55 -20.31 38.22 11.88
CA ILE A 55 -19.49 39.35 12.32
C ILE A 55 -20.32 40.24 13.24
N PRO A 56 -19.85 40.56 14.46
CA PRO A 56 -20.56 41.45 15.38
C PRO A 56 -20.88 42.82 14.78
N THR A 57 -22.08 43.33 15.06
CA THR A 57 -22.60 44.59 14.49
C THR A 57 -21.74 45.81 14.87
N ASP A 58 -21.19 45.81 16.08
CA ASP A 58 -20.28 46.83 16.57
C ASP A 58 -18.96 46.86 15.78
N VAL A 59 -18.41 45.71 15.41
CA VAL A 59 -17.25 45.62 14.51
C VAL A 59 -17.59 46.18 13.13
N LEU A 60 -18.71 45.75 12.53
CA LEU A 60 -19.15 46.26 11.23
C LEU A 60 -19.37 47.78 11.24
N SER A 61 -19.90 48.33 12.33
CA SER A 61 -20.14 49.76 12.49
C SER A 61 -18.87 50.61 12.51
N VAL A 62 -17.72 50.00 12.80
CA VAL A 62 -16.40 50.64 12.91
C VAL A 62 -15.57 50.47 11.64
N VAL A 63 -15.87 49.42 10.87
CA VAL A 63 -15.24 49.17 9.57
C VAL A 63 -15.93 49.96 8.44
N ALA A 64 -17.23 50.28 8.59
CA ALA A 64 -18.01 51.05 7.62
C ALA A 64 -18.08 52.60 7.77
N PRO A 65 -17.62 53.28 8.84
CA PRO A 65 -17.84 54.72 8.99
C PRO A 65 -16.77 55.53 8.24
N GLY A 66 -17.23 56.39 7.33
CA GLY A 66 -16.42 57.52 6.84
C GLY A 66 -15.42 57.28 5.70
N GLY A 67 -15.39 56.09 5.08
CA GLY A 67 -14.60 55.85 3.85
C GLY A 67 -13.80 54.54 3.81
N ALA A 68 -13.65 53.83 4.92
CA ALA A 68 -13.01 52.52 4.94
C ALA A 68 -13.90 51.44 4.28
N LEU A 69 -13.31 50.59 3.43
CA LEU A 69 -14.00 49.51 2.72
C LEU A 69 -13.83 48.18 3.46
N ALA A 70 -14.91 47.62 4.01
CA ALA A 70 -14.98 46.19 4.34
C ALA A 70 -15.18 45.39 3.04
N THR A 71 -14.49 44.27 2.86
CA THR A 71 -14.76 43.37 1.73
C THR A 71 -14.60 41.90 2.10
N ASP A 72 -15.52 41.07 1.62
CA ASP A 72 -15.46 39.61 1.72
C ASP A 72 -14.93 38.93 0.45
N LYS A 73 -14.58 39.72 -0.57
CA LYS A 73 -14.31 39.23 -1.92
C LYS A 73 -13.03 38.39 -2.05
N TYR A 74 -12.02 38.66 -1.22
CA TYR A 74 -10.66 38.17 -1.46
C TYR A 74 -10.15 37.18 -0.40
N LEU A 75 -10.53 37.35 0.87
CA LEU A 75 -9.90 36.64 1.98
C LEU A 75 -10.08 35.12 1.89
N LEU A 76 -11.32 34.67 1.66
CA LEU A 76 -11.61 33.24 1.60
C LEU A 76 -10.87 32.55 0.45
N ALA A 77 -10.82 33.18 -0.73
CA ALA A 77 -10.09 32.65 -1.87
C ALA A 77 -8.58 32.58 -1.59
N ALA A 78 -8.00 33.61 -0.96
CA ALA A 78 -6.60 33.62 -0.58
C ALA A 78 -6.27 32.53 0.45
N LEU A 79 -7.12 32.35 1.48
CA LEU A 79 -6.96 31.28 2.47
C LEU A 79 -7.04 29.89 1.83
N HIS A 80 -8.01 29.67 0.93
CA HIS A 80 -8.14 28.40 0.24
C HIS A 80 -6.97 28.11 -0.70
N GLN A 81 -6.43 29.13 -1.37
CA GLN A 81 -5.22 28.96 -2.19
C GLN A 81 -4.00 28.65 -1.34
N ALA A 82 -3.79 29.37 -0.22
CA ALA A 82 -2.67 29.13 0.68
C ALA A 82 -2.70 27.72 1.29
N ARG A 83 -3.90 27.24 1.68
CA ARG A 83 -4.11 25.91 2.27
C ARG A 83 -4.08 24.76 1.25
N LEU A 84 -4.09 25.04 -0.06
CA LEU A 84 -4.13 23.98 -1.08
C LEU A 84 -2.85 23.14 -1.07
N THR A 85 -1.70 23.81 -0.95
CA THR A 85 -0.37 23.19 -0.80
C THR A 85 0.11 23.31 0.64
N LYS A 86 0.68 22.24 1.19
CA LYS A 86 1.05 22.15 2.61
C LYS A 86 2.53 22.45 2.80
N ASP A 87 2.84 23.21 3.85
CA ASP A 87 4.22 23.40 4.30
C ASP A 87 4.73 22.20 5.12
N GLU A 88 6.01 22.25 5.54
CA GLU A 88 6.64 21.16 6.29
C GLU A 88 5.95 20.88 7.64
N PHE A 89 5.42 21.90 8.31
CA PHE A 89 4.73 21.76 9.57
C PHE A 89 3.38 21.07 9.35
N GLU A 90 2.57 21.57 8.40
CA GLU A 90 1.28 20.97 8.04
C GLU A 90 1.43 19.51 7.62
N LEU A 91 2.45 19.20 6.82
CA LEU A 91 2.74 17.82 6.40
C LEU A 91 3.10 16.92 7.59
N ALA A 92 3.82 17.42 8.59
CA ALA A 92 4.13 16.66 9.79
C ALA A 92 2.88 16.33 10.62
N GLU A 93 1.95 17.28 10.75
CA GLU A 93 0.69 17.06 11.47
C GLU A 93 -0.23 16.07 10.73
N ILE A 94 -0.34 16.18 9.39
CA ILE A 94 -1.11 15.23 8.56
C ILE A 94 -0.48 13.83 8.57
N GLN A 95 0.85 13.73 8.50
CA GLN A 95 1.58 12.47 8.63
C GLN A 95 1.28 11.81 10.00
N LYS A 96 1.26 12.61 11.07
CA LYS A 96 0.93 12.13 12.42
C LYS A 96 -0.50 11.59 12.51
N ALA A 97 -1.48 12.29 11.94
CA ALA A 97 -2.86 11.81 11.86
C ALA A 97 -2.95 10.49 11.09
N ASN A 98 -2.31 10.39 9.92
CA ASN A 98 -2.29 9.19 9.09
C ASN A 98 -1.66 7.99 9.77
N GLU A 99 -0.58 8.20 10.52
CA GLU A 99 0.08 7.17 11.31
C GLU A 99 -0.81 6.58 12.40
N ILE A 100 -1.52 7.44 13.14
CA ILE A 100 -2.45 7.01 14.20
C ILE A 100 -3.62 6.25 13.58
N SER A 101 -4.24 6.80 12.54
CA SER A 101 -5.36 6.16 11.83
C SER A 101 -4.97 4.83 11.22
N SER A 102 -3.77 4.73 10.61
CA SER A 102 -3.25 3.47 10.07
C SER A 102 -3.12 2.39 11.15
N ARG A 103 -2.57 2.74 12.32
CA ARG A 103 -2.48 1.79 13.44
C ARG A 103 -3.84 1.42 14.02
N ALA A 104 -4.79 2.35 14.03
CA ALA A 104 -6.16 2.09 14.45
C ALA A 104 -6.87 1.13 13.49
N HIS A 105 -6.75 1.32 12.18
CA HIS A 105 -7.21 0.36 11.15
C HIS A 105 -6.57 -1.02 11.38
N GLU A 106 -5.24 -1.09 11.46
CA GLU A 106 -4.54 -2.36 11.69
C GLU A 106 -5.01 -3.05 12.98
N THR A 107 -5.28 -2.29 14.04
CA THR A 107 -5.82 -2.83 15.31
C THR A 107 -7.19 -3.48 15.10
N VAL A 108 -8.11 -2.79 14.45
CA VAL A 108 -9.45 -3.33 14.17
C VAL A 108 -9.36 -4.59 13.30
N MET A 109 -8.58 -4.52 12.23
CA MET A 109 -8.43 -5.62 11.28
C MET A 109 -7.77 -6.86 11.90
N ARG A 110 -6.79 -6.67 12.81
CA ARG A 110 -6.19 -7.79 13.56
C ARG A 110 -7.14 -8.41 14.56
N VAL A 111 -7.93 -7.61 15.28
CA VAL A 111 -8.93 -8.16 16.21
C VAL A 111 -9.99 -8.94 15.43
N LEU A 112 -10.43 -8.43 14.28
CA LEU A 112 -11.30 -9.17 13.35
C LEU A 112 -10.65 -10.48 12.90
N GLY A 113 -9.42 -10.45 12.39
CA GLY A 113 -8.69 -11.64 11.93
C GLY A 113 -8.55 -12.71 13.02
N GLN A 114 -8.23 -12.32 14.25
CA GLN A 114 -8.15 -13.22 15.40
C GLN A 114 -9.52 -13.79 15.79
N GLY A 115 -10.58 -12.98 15.71
CA GLY A 115 -11.95 -13.43 15.95
C GLY A 115 -12.38 -14.49 14.94
N VAL A 116 -12.10 -14.25 13.66
CA VAL A 116 -12.52 -15.13 12.55
C VAL A 116 -11.84 -16.52 12.61
N ILE A 117 -10.61 -16.62 13.10
CA ILE A 117 -9.93 -17.92 13.32
C ILE A 117 -10.23 -18.53 14.70
N GLY A 118 -11.10 -17.93 15.51
CA GLY A 118 -11.48 -18.42 16.83
C GLY A 118 -10.37 -18.32 17.90
N ALA A 119 -9.39 -17.44 17.72
CA ALA A 119 -8.30 -17.24 18.68
C ALA A 119 -8.76 -16.47 19.93
N ILE A 120 -9.81 -15.66 19.82
CA ILE A 120 -10.37 -14.90 20.95
C ILE A 120 -11.34 -15.78 21.74
N LYS A 121 -11.06 -16.00 23.03
CA LYS A 121 -11.87 -16.82 23.92
C LYS A 121 -12.40 -16.01 25.10
N LYS A 122 -13.72 -16.01 25.28
CA LYS A 122 -14.39 -15.39 26.43
C LYS A 122 -14.16 -16.28 27.67
N GLY A 123 -13.66 -15.70 28.77
CA GLY A 123 -13.52 -16.40 30.04
C GLY A 123 -14.87 -16.69 30.70
N LYS A 124 -14.86 -17.54 31.74
CA LYS A 124 -16.08 -17.92 32.45
C LYS A 124 -16.81 -16.69 33.00
N GLY A 125 -18.11 -16.59 32.71
CA GLY A 125 -18.98 -15.49 33.15
C GLY A 125 -18.77 -14.17 32.40
N ALA A 126 -17.91 -14.10 31.39
CA ALA A 126 -17.68 -12.86 30.64
C ALA A 126 -18.93 -12.45 29.83
N GLY A 127 -19.36 -11.20 29.98
CA GLY A 127 -20.58 -10.66 29.38
C GLY A 127 -21.88 -11.05 30.12
N VAL A 128 -21.81 -11.85 31.18
CA VAL A 128 -22.97 -12.29 31.98
C VAL A 128 -22.79 -11.97 33.45
N ASP A 129 -21.78 -12.59 34.08
CA ASP A 129 -21.45 -12.42 35.50
C ASP A 129 -20.41 -11.31 35.74
N ARG A 130 -19.64 -10.94 34.69
CA ARG A 130 -18.62 -9.88 34.72
C ARG A 130 -18.48 -9.21 33.34
N PRO A 131 -17.93 -7.98 33.24
CA PRO A 131 -17.68 -7.35 31.95
C PRO A 131 -16.65 -8.13 31.10
N LEU A 132 -16.71 -7.91 29.77
CA LEU A 132 -15.70 -8.38 28.83
C LEU A 132 -14.42 -7.55 28.95
N LEU A 133 -13.28 -8.22 29.04
CA LEU A 133 -11.97 -7.56 28.96
C LEU A 133 -11.59 -7.29 27.49
N PRO A 134 -10.73 -6.30 27.19
CA PRO A 134 -10.33 -6.00 25.82
C PRO A 134 -9.79 -7.19 25.01
N SER A 135 -9.08 -8.13 25.66
CA SER A 135 -8.59 -9.35 25.03
C SER A 135 -9.69 -10.38 24.72
N GLU A 136 -10.92 -10.14 25.17
CA GLU A 136 -12.10 -11.00 25.00
C GLU A 136 -13.14 -10.35 24.07
N TRP A 137 -12.84 -9.18 23.50
CA TRP A 137 -13.75 -8.47 22.59
C TRP A 137 -13.77 -9.16 21.23
N LEU A 138 -14.94 -9.70 20.88
CA LEU A 138 -15.27 -10.03 19.51
C LEU A 138 -15.95 -8.82 18.89
N ILE A 139 -15.71 -8.59 17.60
CA ILE A 139 -16.43 -7.57 16.83
C ILE A 139 -17.57 -8.29 16.11
N GLU A 140 -18.74 -8.21 16.69
CA GLU A 140 -19.99 -8.83 16.22
C GLU A 140 -20.88 -7.78 15.52
N LYS A 141 -20.60 -6.48 15.74
CA LYS A 141 -21.32 -5.34 15.15
C LYS A 141 -20.41 -4.29 14.58
N GLU A 142 -20.92 -3.53 13.61
CA GLU A 142 -20.24 -2.37 13.02
C GLU A 142 -19.79 -1.35 14.10
N ALA A 143 -20.64 -1.04 15.08
CA ALA A 143 -20.35 -0.14 16.19
C ALA A 143 -19.17 -0.59 17.05
N GLU A 144 -18.90 -1.90 17.13
CA GLU A 144 -17.79 -2.42 17.94
C GLU A 144 -16.46 -2.23 17.21
N ALA A 145 -16.44 -2.34 15.87
CA ALA A 145 -15.29 -1.96 15.05
C ALA A 145 -15.04 -0.44 15.13
N GLU A 146 -16.09 0.39 15.03
CA GLU A 146 -15.99 1.83 15.25
C GLU A 146 -15.40 2.14 16.64
N ALA A 147 -15.95 1.54 17.69
CA ALA A 147 -15.52 1.77 19.06
C ALA A 147 -14.04 1.41 19.25
N LEU A 148 -13.58 0.31 18.66
CA LEU A 148 -12.17 -0.09 18.73
C LEU A 148 -11.27 0.86 17.95
N PHE A 149 -11.68 1.33 16.77
CA PHE A 149 -10.95 2.35 16.00
C PHE A 149 -10.78 3.63 16.83
N VAL A 150 -11.88 4.17 17.36
CA VAL A 150 -11.89 5.39 18.19
C VAL A 150 -11.05 5.20 19.46
N ALA A 151 -11.17 4.06 20.13
CA ALA A 151 -10.37 3.74 21.31
C ALA A 151 -8.87 3.70 20.97
N SER A 152 -8.49 3.14 19.82
CA SER A 152 -7.11 3.11 19.37
C SER A 152 -6.56 4.51 19.12
N CYS A 153 -7.29 5.36 18.39
CA CYS A 153 -6.87 6.76 18.14
C CYS A 153 -6.69 7.54 19.45
N ARG A 154 -7.66 7.44 20.37
CA ARG A 154 -7.64 8.14 21.66
C ARG A 154 -6.48 7.73 22.55
N ARG A 155 -6.08 6.46 22.53
CA ARG A 155 -4.92 5.97 23.29
C ARG A 155 -3.60 6.58 22.80
N GLU A 156 -3.56 7.05 21.56
CA GLU A 156 -2.41 7.71 20.96
C GLU A 156 -2.49 9.25 21.04
N GLY A 157 -3.54 9.78 21.68
CA GLY A 157 -3.74 11.22 21.91
C GLY A 157 -4.66 11.91 20.90
N ALA A 158 -5.07 11.24 19.82
CA ALA A 158 -6.04 11.79 18.87
C ALA A 158 -7.46 11.68 19.45
N VAL A 159 -7.93 12.75 20.08
CA VAL A 159 -9.20 12.77 20.82
C VAL A 159 -10.42 12.77 19.89
N HIS A 160 -10.27 13.40 18.73
CA HIS A 160 -11.31 13.65 17.75
C HIS A 160 -11.04 12.84 16.47
N GLN A 161 -12.13 12.40 15.85
CA GLN A 161 -12.10 11.86 14.50
C GLN A 161 -12.37 12.99 13.51
N ALA A 162 -11.71 12.93 12.35
CA ALA A 162 -11.86 13.97 11.34
C ALA A 162 -13.28 13.99 10.73
N TYR A 163 -13.96 12.85 10.78
CA TYR A 163 -15.36 12.65 10.42
C TYR A 163 -15.91 11.45 11.23
N LEU A 164 -17.23 11.26 11.19
CA LEU A 164 -17.84 10.07 11.80
C LEU A 164 -17.35 8.82 11.03
N PRO A 165 -16.68 7.84 11.68
CA PRO A 165 -16.25 6.63 11.00
C PRO A 165 -17.41 5.94 10.27
N ILE A 166 -17.15 5.44 9.08
CA ILE A 166 -18.08 4.70 8.23
C ILE A 166 -17.68 3.23 8.35
N VAL A 167 -18.51 2.42 9.01
CA VAL A 167 -18.25 0.99 9.20
C VAL A 167 -19.43 0.22 8.64
N ALA A 168 -19.24 -0.37 7.47
CA ALA A 168 -20.32 -0.93 6.68
C ALA A 168 -20.04 -2.38 6.29
N SER A 169 -20.93 -3.27 6.70
CA SER A 169 -20.87 -4.70 6.39
C SER A 169 -21.75 -5.08 5.20
N ALA A 170 -21.32 -6.07 4.42
CA ALA A 170 -22.11 -6.67 3.34
C ALA A 170 -22.68 -5.62 2.37
N SER A 171 -23.96 -5.73 2.00
CA SER A 171 -24.64 -4.80 1.09
C SER A 171 -24.59 -3.33 1.53
N ARG A 172 -24.41 -3.04 2.83
CA ARG A 172 -24.26 -1.65 3.32
C ARG A 172 -22.94 -1.01 2.89
N ALA A 173 -21.92 -1.80 2.58
CA ALA A 173 -20.67 -1.31 2.00
C ALA A 173 -20.88 -0.63 0.61
N SER A 174 -22.07 -0.79 0.01
CA SER A 174 -22.48 -0.02 -1.19
C SER A 174 -22.99 1.41 -0.89
N THR A 175 -23.16 1.77 0.39
CA THR A 175 -23.58 3.11 0.83
C THR A 175 -22.36 3.95 1.18
N LEU A 176 -22.02 4.92 0.32
CA LEU A 176 -20.76 5.67 0.39
C LEU A 176 -20.50 6.35 1.76
N HIS A 177 -21.48 7.09 2.28
CA HIS A 177 -21.43 7.76 3.59
C HIS A 177 -22.39 7.07 4.58
N TYR A 178 -22.18 5.79 4.84
CA TYR A 178 -22.97 5.03 5.79
C TYR A 178 -22.69 5.50 7.23
N CYS A 179 -23.73 5.87 7.99
CA CYS A 179 -23.59 6.49 9.31
C CYS A 179 -24.29 5.73 10.44
N CYS A 180 -24.97 4.62 10.16
CA CYS A 180 -25.72 3.92 11.19
C CYS A 180 -24.80 3.11 12.12
N ASN A 181 -23.80 2.41 11.54
CA ASN A 181 -22.83 1.57 12.23
C ASN A 181 -23.45 0.65 13.30
N ASP A 182 -24.68 0.17 13.10
CA ASP A 182 -25.45 -0.49 14.18
C ASP A 182 -25.79 -1.95 13.84
N LYS A 183 -25.33 -2.46 12.70
CA LYS A 183 -25.73 -3.78 12.22
C LYS A 183 -24.75 -4.86 12.65
N GLU A 184 -25.35 -6.00 12.97
CA GLU A 184 -24.62 -7.24 13.24
C GLU A 184 -24.17 -7.84 11.89
N PHE A 185 -23.00 -8.48 11.88
CA PHE A 185 -22.48 -9.22 10.73
C PHE A 185 -21.85 -10.54 11.16
N ALA A 186 -21.84 -11.51 10.26
CA ALA A 186 -21.35 -12.85 10.57
C ALA A 186 -19.82 -12.93 10.49
N TRP A 187 -19.19 -13.47 11.53
CA TRP A 187 -17.73 -13.62 11.65
C TRP A 187 -17.26 -15.09 11.65
N GLY A 188 -18.16 -16.06 11.78
CA GLY A 188 -17.84 -17.49 11.93
C GLY A 188 -19.00 -18.42 11.54
N PRO A 189 -18.84 -19.77 11.67
CA PRO A 189 -19.92 -20.71 11.42
C PRO A 189 -21.08 -20.44 12.39
N VAL A 190 -22.29 -20.22 11.85
CA VAL A 190 -23.51 -20.05 12.65
C VAL A 190 -23.75 -21.31 13.48
N GLY A 191 -23.70 -21.15 14.80
CA GLY A 191 -24.01 -22.22 15.72
C GLY A 191 -25.50 -22.59 15.64
N LYS A 192 -25.85 -23.83 16.00
CA LYS A 192 -27.25 -24.29 16.12
C LYS A 192 -28.14 -23.40 17.03
N HIS A 193 -27.51 -22.51 17.81
CA HIS A 193 -28.16 -21.63 18.78
C HIS A 193 -27.96 -20.13 18.48
N ASP A 194 -27.50 -19.74 17.29
CA ASP A 194 -27.53 -18.34 16.85
C ASP A 194 -28.94 -17.95 16.39
N HIS A 195 -29.88 -17.98 17.33
CA HIS A 195 -31.32 -17.80 17.13
C HIS A 195 -31.73 -16.45 16.53
N LYS A 196 -30.77 -15.52 16.37
CA LYS A 196 -31.00 -14.17 15.86
C LYS A 196 -30.64 -14.00 14.39
N ASN A 197 -29.83 -14.90 13.83
CA ASN A 197 -29.34 -14.80 12.45
C ASN A 197 -30.24 -15.62 11.52
N GLU A 198 -31.57 -15.40 11.53
CA GLU A 198 -32.62 -16.21 10.88
C GLU A 198 -32.54 -16.29 9.32
N GLY A 199 -31.36 -16.45 8.73
CA GLY A 199 -31.15 -16.42 7.29
C GLY A 199 -31.02 -15.01 6.71
N ASP A 200 -31.15 -13.95 7.51
CA ASP A 200 -31.03 -12.55 7.06
C ASP A 200 -29.65 -12.20 6.46
N LEU A 201 -28.63 -12.99 6.81
CA LEU A 201 -27.25 -12.85 6.31
C LEU A 201 -26.93 -13.87 5.20
N ALA A 202 -27.88 -14.73 4.83
CA ALA A 202 -27.79 -15.66 3.70
C ALA A 202 -28.43 -15.03 2.46
N HIS A 203 -27.88 -15.30 1.27
CA HIS A 203 -28.40 -14.74 0.02
C HIS A 203 -29.49 -15.60 -0.63
N ASP A 204 -29.93 -16.67 0.02
CA ASP A 204 -30.99 -17.57 -0.47
C ASP A 204 -31.78 -18.25 0.67
N HIS A 205 -32.68 -19.18 0.32
CA HIS A 205 -33.41 -19.99 1.29
C HIS A 205 -32.55 -21.10 1.91
N ALA A 206 -31.30 -21.28 1.45
CA ALA A 206 -30.33 -22.13 2.12
C ALA A 206 -29.82 -21.36 3.34
N ARG A 207 -29.70 -22.04 4.48
CA ARG A 207 -29.17 -21.43 5.70
C ARG A 207 -27.64 -21.30 5.67
N ASP A 208 -27.08 -21.14 4.48
CA ASP A 208 -25.65 -21.04 4.24
C ASP A 208 -25.25 -19.55 4.25
N LEU A 209 -24.44 -19.17 5.24
CA LEU A 209 -23.88 -17.83 5.32
C LEU A 209 -22.87 -17.62 4.20
N ASN A 210 -23.08 -16.59 3.39
CA ASN A 210 -22.05 -16.16 2.45
C ASN A 210 -21.04 -15.25 3.16
N PRO A 211 -19.73 -15.41 2.91
CA PRO A 211 -18.71 -14.53 3.45
C PRO A 211 -18.97 -13.10 2.98
N GLN A 212 -18.79 -12.14 3.89
CA GLN A 212 -19.11 -10.73 3.64
C GLN A 212 -17.82 -9.92 3.59
N VAL A 213 -17.92 -8.70 3.10
CA VAL A 213 -16.87 -7.70 3.30
C VAL A 213 -17.28 -6.75 4.44
N LEU A 214 -16.28 -6.24 5.15
CA LEU A 214 -16.41 -5.11 6.04
C LEU A 214 -15.56 -3.97 5.46
N LEU A 215 -16.22 -2.87 5.12
CA LEU A 215 -15.59 -1.63 4.70
C LEU A 215 -15.51 -0.70 5.91
N ILE A 216 -14.29 -0.27 6.24
CA ILE A 216 -13.99 0.67 7.30
C ILE A 216 -13.35 1.89 6.63
N ASP A 217 -14.08 2.99 6.63
CA ASP A 217 -13.61 4.29 6.18
C ASP A 217 -13.57 5.18 7.43
N ALA A 218 -12.35 5.46 7.90
CA ALA A 218 -12.16 6.16 9.16
C ALA A 218 -10.80 6.86 9.24
N GLY A 219 -10.80 8.07 9.78
CA GLY A 219 -9.60 8.86 10.03
C GLY A 219 -9.71 9.72 11.29
N CYS A 220 -8.61 9.84 12.01
CA CYS A 220 -8.48 10.75 13.14
C CYS A 220 -8.08 12.16 12.71
N GLU A 221 -8.31 13.11 13.61
CA GLU A 221 -7.76 14.47 13.52
C GLU A 221 -6.62 14.62 14.54
N TRP A 222 -5.54 15.28 14.13
CA TRP A 222 -4.42 15.64 15.00
C TRP A 222 -4.11 17.13 14.84
N ASN A 223 -4.23 17.90 15.93
CA ASN A 223 -4.06 19.36 15.94
C ASN A 223 -4.82 20.08 14.81
N CYS A 224 -6.08 19.71 14.59
CA CYS A 224 -6.93 20.19 13.49
C CYS A 224 -6.51 19.77 12.08
N TYR A 225 -5.58 18.81 11.91
CA TYR A 225 -5.24 18.21 10.61
C TYR A 225 -5.84 16.81 10.49
N ALA A 226 -6.53 16.57 9.38
CA ALA A 226 -7.26 15.35 9.11
C ALA A 226 -6.37 14.22 8.60
N SER A 227 -6.89 13.01 8.73
CA SER A 227 -6.53 11.85 7.92
C SER A 227 -7.81 11.21 7.39
N ASP A 228 -7.70 10.46 6.31
CA ASP A 228 -8.84 9.84 5.64
C ASP A 228 -8.36 8.53 4.98
N ILE A 229 -8.80 7.40 5.52
CA ILE A 229 -8.28 6.09 5.14
C ILE A 229 -9.45 5.11 5.10
N THR A 230 -9.57 4.42 3.97
CA THR A 230 -10.51 3.32 3.78
C THR A 230 -9.79 1.99 3.58
N ARG A 231 -10.22 0.98 4.32
CA ARG A 231 -9.85 -0.44 4.12
C ARG A 231 -11.09 -1.30 4.04
N THR A 232 -11.09 -2.21 3.08
CA THR A 232 -12.09 -3.27 2.97
C THR A 232 -11.43 -4.61 3.25
N MET A 233 -12.07 -5.47 4.05
CA MET A 233 -11.53 -6.78 4.41
C MET A 233 -12.62 -7.86 4.42
N PRO A 234 -12.28 -9.14 4.24
CA PRO A 234 -13.26 -10.21 4.33
C PRO A 234 -13.60 -10.51 5.79
N VAL A 235 -14.88 -10.75 6.06
CA VAL A 235 -15.40 -11.23 7.34
C VAL A 235 -16.16 -12.54 7.12
N GLY A 236 -15.95 -13.51 8.02
CA GLY A 236 -16.41 -14.89 7.84
C GLY A 236 -15.43 -15.77 7.05
N ASN A 237 -15.78 -17.06 6.85
CA ASN A 237 -15.00 -18.05 6.08
C ASN A 237 -13.49 -18.09 6.37
N GLY A 238 -13.12 -18.04 7.64
CA GLY A 238 -11.70 -18.09 8.03
C GLY A 238 -10.89 -16.86 7.60
N GLY A 239 -11.54 -15.75 7.23
CA GLY A 239 -10.90 -14.47 6.93
C GLY A 239 -10.49 -14.38 5.47
N LYS A 240 -11.17 -15.11 4.59
CA LYS A 240 -10.87 -15.18 3.17
C LYS A 240 -11.99 -14.61 2.31
N PHE A 241 -11.62 -13.94 1.23
CA PHE A 241 -12.58 -13.44 0.27
C PHE A 241 -13.28 -14.60 -0.46
N THR A 242 -14.54 -14.40 -0.86
CA THR A 242 -15.15 -15.22 -1.91
C THR A 242 -14.45 -14.95 -3.24
N PRO A 243 -14.54 -15.86 -4.24
CA PRO A 243 -13.99 -15.61 -5.57
C PRO A 243 -14.45 -14.27 -6.16
N GLU A 244 -15.75 -13.95 -6.04
CA GLU A 244 -16.32 -12.69 -6.50
C GLU A 244 -15.76 -11.49 -5.74
N ALA A 245 -15.72 -11.54 -4.40
CA ALA A 245 -15.21 -10.44 -3.57
C ALA A 245 -13.72 -10.20 -3.79
N ARG A 246 -12.94 -11.29 -3.97
CA ARG A 246 -11.53 -11.21 -4.29
C ARG A 246 -11.30 -10.54 -5.63
N GLY A 247 -12.05 -10.93 -6.68
CA GLY A 247 -11.91 -10.34 -8.01
C GLY A 247 -12.22 -8.85 -8.04
N ILE A 248 -13.21 -8.38 -7.29
CA ILE A 248 -13.50 -6.95 -7.15
C ILE A 248 -12.45 -6.24 -6.30
N TYR A 249 -12.01 -6.85 -5.21
CA TYR A 249 -10.96 -6.29 -4.36
C TYR A 249 -9.65 -6.06 -5.11
N GLU A 250 -9.18 -7.09 -5.83
CA GLU A 250 -7.97 -7.01 -6.66
C GLU A 250 -8.11 -5.96 -7.77
N LEU A 251 -9.30 -5.80 -8.36
CA LEU A 251 -9.55 -4.76 -9.35
C LEU A 251 -9.51 -3.35 -8.75
N VAL A 252 -10.08 -3.13 -7.57
CA VAL A 252 -9.98 -1.83 -6.88
C VAL A 252 -8.54 -1.55 -6.47
N LEU A 253 -7.79 -2.57 -6.03
CA LEU A 253 -6.37 -2.47 -5.74
C LEU A 253 -5.55 -2.10 -6.99
N GLU A 254 -5.84 -2.71 -8.14
CA GLU A 254 -5.24 -2.33 -9.44
C GLU A 254 -5.56 -0.88 -9.81
N MET A 255 -6.82 -0.45 -9.66
CA MET A 255 -7.22 0.95 -9.89
C MET A 255 -6.41 1.91 -9.02
N GLN A 256 -6.24 1.59 -7.74
CA GLN A 256 -5.51 2.43 -6.79
C GLN A 256 -4.02 2.50 -7.12
N GLN A 257 -3.39 1.36 -7.40
CA GLN A 257 -1.97 1.28 -7.74
C GLN A 257 -1.66 2.04 -9.03
N LEU A 258 -2.47 1.89 -10.07
CA LEU A 258 -2.29 2.62 -11.33
C LEU A 258 -2.50 4.13 -11.14
N SER A 259 -3.49 4.54 -10.35
CA SER A 259 -3.70 5.94 -9.98
C SER A 259 -2.47 6.53 -9.29
N MET A 260 -1.96 5.87 -8.24
CA MET A 260 -0.76 6.31 -7.51
C MET A 260 0.48 6.39 -8.43
N GLN A 261 0.70 5.38 -9.28
CA GLN A 261 1.83 5.38 -10.23
C GLN A 261 1.82 6.56 -11.21
N ALA A 262 0.64 7.07 -11.55
CA ALA A 262 0.51 8.21 -12.45
C ALA A 262 0.77 9.56 -11.77
N LEU A 263 0.63 9.65 -10.44
CA LEU A 263 0.71 10.91 -9.70
C LEU A 263 2.08 11.58 -9.82
N LYS A 264 2.07 12.81 -10.31
CA LYS A 264 3.22 13.71 -10.40
C LYS A 264 2.75 15.15 -10.61
N PRO A 265 3.59 16.15 -10.33
CA PRO A 265 3.29 17.54 -10.64
C PRO A 265 2.89 17.75 -12.11
N GLY A 266 1.92 18.62 -12.34
CA GLY A 266 1.38 18.97 -13.65
C GLY A 266 0.36 18.00 -14.23
N LEU A 267 0.21 16.79 -13.67
CA LEU A 267 -0.87 15.87 -14.09
C LEU A 267 -2.22 16.42 -13.63
N HIS A 268 -3.18 16.53 -14.53
CA HIS A 268 -4.53 16.97 -14.19
C HIS A 268 -5.35 15.83 -13.55
N TRP A 269 -6.02 16.11 -12.43
CA TRP A 269 -6.75 15.10 -11.63
C TRP A 269 -7.82 14.32 -12.41
N ASP A 270 -8.54 14.98 -13.33
CA ASP A 270 -9.47 14.32 -14.26
C ASP A 270 -8.84 13.13 -15.03
N ALA A 271 -7.53 13.12 -15.28
CA ALA A 271 -6.85 12.00 -15.91
C ALA A 271 -6.86 10.74 -15.03
N ILE A 272 -6.74 10.91 -13.71
CA ILE A 272 -6.80 9.82 -12.73
C ILE A 272 -8.22 9.24 -12.67
N GLN A 273 -9.25 10.09 -12.67
CA GLN A 273 -10.65 9.63 -12.74
C GLN A 273 -10.91 8.81 -14.01
N LEU A 274 -10.41 9.28 -15.16
CA LEU A 274 -10.55 8.56 -16.43
C LEU A 274 -9.80 7.21 -16.39
N LEU A 275 -8.58 7.19 -15.84
CA LEU A 275 -7.80 5.97 -15.66
C LEU A 275 -8.56 4.94 -14.82
N CYS A 276 -9.19 5.35 -13.71
CA CYS A 276 -10.01 4.45 -12.90
C CYS A 276 -11.18 3.86 -13.70
N HIS A 277 -11.92 4.66 -14.47
CA HIS A 277 -13.02 4.12 -15.29
C HIS A 277 -12.51 3.21 -16.42
N GLN A 278 -11.36 3.50 -17.03
CA GLN A 278 -10.73 2.62 -18.02
C GLN A 278 -10.33 1.28 -17.41
N THR A 279 -9.71 1.29 -16.23
CA THR A 279 -9.32 0.08 -15.50
C THR A 279 -10.55 -0.72 -15.08
N LEU A 280 -11.59 -0.07 -14.55
CA LEU A 280 -12.86 -0.71 -14.19
C LEU A 280 -13.49 -1.41 -15.40
N VAL A 281 -13.62 -0.73 -16.54
CA VAL A 281 -14.23 -1.30 -17.75
C VAL A 281 -13.48 -2.54 -18.22
N LYS A 282 -12.14 -2.48 -18.29
CA LYS A 282 -11.30 -3.62 -18.66
C LYS A 282 -11.40 -4.75 -17.64
N GLY A 283 -11.37 -4.42 -16.35
CA GLY A 283 -11.50 -5.39 -15.27
C GLY A 283 -12.85 -6.12 -15.29
N PHE A 284 -13.94 -5.38 -15.51
CA PHE A 284 -15.27 -5.96 -15.62
C PHE A 284 -15.44 -6.85 -16.85
N GLN A 285 -14.73 -6.55 -17.95
CA GLN A 285 -14.65 -7.47 -19.08
C GLN A 285 -13.89 -8.76 -18.73
N ARG A 286 -12.77 -8.67 -18.01
CA ARG A 286 -12.03 -9.86 -17.52
C ARG A 286 -12.87 -10.72 -16.56
N LEU A 287 -13.68 -10.08 -15.72
CA LEU A 287 -14.60 -10.74 -14.78
C LEU A 287 -15.90 -11.22 -15.43
N GLY A 288 -16.14 -10.87 -16.70
CA GLY A 288 -17.35 -11.20 -17.45
C GLY A 288 -18.60 -10.41 -17.07
N ILE A 289 -18.50 -9.38 -16.23
CA ILE A 289 -19.62 -8.50 -15.86
C ILE A 289 -20.01 -7.61 -17.04
N PHE A 290 -19.01 -7.09 -17.74
CA PHE A 290 -19.20 -6.43 -19.03
C PHE A 290 -18.89 -7.39 -20.16
N LYS A 291 -19.72 -7.37 -21.20
CA LYS A 291 -19.52 -8.16 -22.40
C LYS A 291 -18.28 -7.66 -23.15
N THR A 292 -17.64 -8.57 -23.86
CA THR A 292 -16.57 -8.29 -24.83
C THR A 292 -17.12 -8.42 -26.25
N PRO A 293 -16.40 -7.96 -27.30
CA PRO A 293 -16.83 -8.18 -28.69
C PRO A 293 -17.04 -9.66 -29.05
N GLU A 294 -16.35 -10.57 -28.34
CA GLU A 294 -16.40 -12.03 -28.54
C GLU A 294 -17.53 -12.71 -27.75
N SER A 295 -18.23 -11.98 -26.87
CA SER A 295 -19.37 -12.54 -26.13
C SER A 295 -20.51 -12.99 -27.06
N PRO A 296 -21.35 -13.96 -26.66
CA PRO A 296 -22.48 -14.40 -27.48
C PRO A 296 -23.40 -13.22 -27.86
N GLN A 297 -23.75 -13.12 -29.14
CA GLN A 297 -24.59 -12.04 -29.68
C GLN A 297 -24.03 -10.63 -29.43
N SER A 298 -22.70 -10.51 -29.36
CA SER A 298 -21.96 -9.26 -29.15
C SER A 298 -21.33 -8.73 -30.46
N GLY A 299 -20.55 -7.66 -30.35
CA GLY A 299 -19.78 -7.10 -31.45
C GLY A 299 -18.92 -5.92 -30.99
N SER A 300 -18.37 -5.15 -31.93
CA SER A 300 -17.46 -4.02 -31.64
C SER A 300 -18.06 -2.93 -30.73
N TRP A 301 -19.38 -2.87 -30.62
CA TRP A 301 -20.09 -1.99 -29.68
C TRP A 301 -19.92 -2.40 -28.21
N ASN A 302 -19.31 -3.55 -27.91
CA ASN A 302 -18.82 -3.96 -26.58
C ASN A 302 -17.29 -3.90 -26.47
N SER A 303 -16.61 -3.14 -27.34
CA SER A 303 -15.21 -2.76 -27.08
C SER A 303 -15.10 -1.93 -25.79
N ALA A 304 -13.94 -1.97 -25.14
CA ALA A 304 -13.70 -1.20 -23.93
C ALA A 304 -13.96 0.30 -24.16
N GLU A 305 -13.60 0.82 -25.34
CA GLU A 305 -13.82 2.21 -25.75
C GLU A 305 -15.30 2.53 -25.89
N ALA A 306 -16.10 1.63 -26.48
CA ALA A 306 -17.54 1.83 -26.63
C ALA A 306 -18.27 1.79 -25.28
N ILE A 307 -17.86 0.90 -24.37
CA ILE A 307 -18.41 0.81 -23.02
C ILE A 307 -18.04 2.06 -22.21
N LEU A 308 -16.78 2.49 -22.29
CA LEU A 308 -16.33 3.73 -21.66
C LEU A 308 -17.10 4.95 -22.19
N ALA A 309 -17.29 5.03 -23.51
CA ALA A 309 -18.08 6.09 -24.14
C ALA A 309 -19.57 6.06 -23.76
N SER A 310 -20.11 4.91 -23.34
CA SER A 310 -21.50 4.79 -22.89
C SER A 310 -21.76 5.37 -21.50
N GLY A 311 -20.71 5.58 -20.69
CA GLY A 311 -20.84 6.06 -19.32
C GLY A 311 -21.33 5.02 -18.31
N VAL A 312 -21.65 3.77 -18.71
CA VAL A 312 -22.26 2.74 -17.84
C VAL A 312 -21.46 2.43 -16.57
N SER A 313 -20.15 2.65 -16.58
CA SER A 313 -19.27 2.43 -15.42
C SER A 313 -19.57 3.35 -14.23
N THR A 314 -20.26 4.49 -14.43
CA THR A 314 -20.63 5.40 -13.33
C THR A 314 -21.59 4.78 -12.32
N ALA A 315 -22.39 3.80 -12.73
CA ALA A 315 -23.28 3.07 -11.83
C ALA A 315 -22.51 2.23 -10.80
N PHE A 316 -21.26 1.86 -11.11
CA PHE A 316 -20.40 1.03 -10.27
C PHE A 316 -19.32 1.84 -9.55
N PHE A 317 -18.89 2.96 -10.12
CA PHE A 317 -17.98 3.93 -9.49
C PHE A 317 -18.61 5.33 -9.52
N PRO A 318 -19.49 5.64 -8.55
CA PRO A 318 -20.36 6.81 -8.56
C PRO A 318 -19.78 8.05 -7.85
N HIS A 319 -18.51 8.02 -7.44
CA HIS A 319 -17.86 9.13 -6.75
C HIS A 319 -16.55 9.54 -7.43
N GLY A 320 -15.96 10.64 -6.95
CA GLY A 320 -14.63 11.04 -7.39
C GLY A 320 -13.55 10.14 -6.80
N VAL A 321 -12.47 9.94 -7.54
CA VAL A 321 -11.28 9.15 -7.14
C VAL A 321 -10.51 9.74 -5.94
N GLY A 322 -10.86 10.94 -5.50
CA GLY A 322 -10.29 11.55 -4.32
C GLY A 322 -10.42 13.07 -4.33
N HIS A 323 -9.82 13.67 -3.31
CA HIS A 323 -9.94 15.08 -3.00
C HIS A 323 -8.72 15.62 -2.26
N SER A 324 -8.56 16.95 -2.25
CA SER A 324 -7.59 17.61 -1.38
C SER A 324 -7.91 17.33 0.09
N LEU A 325 -6.88 17.16 0.92
CA LEU A 325 -6.98 16.90 2.35
C LEU A 325 -6.01 17.82 3.12
N GLY A 326 -6.42 18.31 4.29
CA GLY A 326 -5.60 19.20 5.13
C GLY A 326 -6.25 19.40 6.50
N MET A 327 -6.56 20.64 6.86
CA MET A 327 -7.30 20.90 8.11
C MET A 327 -8.74 20.38 8.04
N ASP A 328 -9.35 20.40 6.84
CA ASP A 328 -10.62 19.77 6.56
C ASP A 328 -10.37 18.47 5.77
N VAL A 329 -11.20 17.44 5.99
CA VAL A 329 -11.15 16.17 5.23
C VAL A 329 -11.32 16.45 3.73
N HIS A 330 -12.40 17.16 3.38
CA HIS A 330 -12.64 17.68 2.04
C HIS A 330 -12.12 19.13 1.95
N ASP A 331 -10.83 19.27 1.66
CA ASP A 331 -10.13 20.54 1.84
C ASP A 331 -10.38 21.56 0.72
N VAL A 332 -10.49 22.83 1.14
CA VAL A 332 -10.50 24.04 0.29
C VAL A 332 -11.34 23.94 -1.01
N PRO A 333 -12.65 23.67 -0.94
CA PRO A 333 -13.45 23.27 -2.10
C PRO A 333 -13.44 24.27 -3.27
N SER A 334 -13.36 25.58 -3.00
CA SER A 334 -13.32 26.60 -4.07
C SER A 334 -11.97 26.69 -4.79
N ALA A 335 -10.88 26.29 -4.13
CA ALA A 335 -9.58 26.20 -4.77
C ALA A 335 -9.45 24.85 -5.49
N SER A 336 -9.88 23.74 -4.88
CA SER A 336 -9.82 22.40 -5.46
C SER A 336 -10.71 22.23 -6.72
N LYS A 337 -11.89 22.84 -6.73
CA LYS A 337 -12.84 22.79 -7.87
C LYS A 337 -13.44 24.17 -8.13
N PRO A 338 -12.69 25.07 -8.79
CA PRO A 338 -13.19 26.41 -9.07
C PRO A 338 -14.32 26.37 -10.11
N GLU A 339 -15.27 27.30 -9.98
CA GLU A 339 -16.43 27.41 -10.89
C GLU A 339 -16.00 27.67 -12.34
N VAL A 340 -15.01 28.54 -12.51
CA VAL A 340 -14.34 28.78 -13.80
C VAL A 340 -12.97 28.13 -13.73
N ASN A 341 -12.78 27.07 -14.53
CA ASN A 341 -11.54 26.32 -14.56
C ASN A 341 -11.01 26.20 -15.99
N GLU A 342 -10.04 27.04 -16.32
CA GLU A 342 -9.44 27.07 -17.66
C GLU A 342 -8.47 25.93 -17.93
N THR A 343 -8.18 25.07 -16.96
CA THR A 343 -7.26 23.93 -17.13
C THR A 343 -7.95 22.70 -17.71
N ILE A 344 -9.27 22.61 -17.59
CA ILE A 344 -10.07 21.49 -18.10
C ILE A 344 -9.97 21.41 -19.63
N GLY A 345 -9.71 20.22 -20.15
CA GLY A 345 -9.61 19.95 -21.59
C GLY A 345 -8.33 20.45 -22.26
N LYS A 346 -7.38 21.02 -21.49
CA LYS A 346 -6.04 21.34 -21.98
C LYS A 346 -5.11 20.15 -21.78
N GLY A 347 -4.67 19.53 -22.88
CA GLY A 347 -3.66 18.46 -22.85
C GLY A 347 -4.15 17.08 -22.41
N ILE A 348 -5.45 16.91 -22.15
CA ILE A 348 -6.08 15.63 -21.80
C ILE A 348 -7.41 15.47 -22.54
N VAL A 349 -7.60 14.30 -23.14
CA VAL A 349 -8.88 13.90 -23.73
C VAL A 349 -9.78 13.41 -22.60
N LEU A 350 -10.92 14.08 -22.41
CA LEU A 350 -11.91 13.68 -21.42
C LEU A 350 -12.80 12.56 -21.97
N GLY A 351 -13.20 11.65 -21.08
CA GLY A 351 -14.18 10.60 -21.37
C GLY A 351 -15.61 11.11 -21.28
N HIS A 352 -16.53 10.23 -20.91
CA HIS A 352 -17.94 10.58 -20.70
C HIS A 352 -18.06 11.67 -19.61
N PRO A 353 -18.89 12.73 -19.81
CA PRO A 353 -18.97 13.86 -18.88
C PRO A 353 -19.36 13.46 -17.45
N ASP A 354 -20.21 12.43 -17.31
CA ASP A 354 -20.69 11.97 -16.01
C ASP A 354 -19.59 11.43 -15.08
N PHE A 355 -18.43 11.04 -15.63
CA PHE A 355 -17.27 10.58 -14.84
C PHE A 355 -16.78 11.67 -13.87
N TYR A 356 -17.00 12.94 -14.20
CA TYR A 356 -16.40 14.07 -13.50
C TYR A 356 -17.37 14.82 -12.58
N THR A 357 -18.66 14.40 -12.55
CA THR A 357 -19.73 15.07 -11.81
C THR A 357 -19.38 15.25 -10.32
N TYR A 358 -18.90 14.18 -9.69
CA TYR A 358 -18.67 14.11 -8.24
C TYR A 358 -17.21 14.32 -7.83
N LEU A 359 -16.30 14.62 -8.76
CA LEU A 359 -14.93 15.02 -8.42
C LEU A 359 -14.94 16.26 -7.52
N ARG A 360 -14.06 16.27 -6.51
CA ARG A 360 -13.85 17.41 -5.58
C ARG A 360 -12.57 18.18 -5.86
N LEU A 361 -11.64 17.59 -6.60
CA LEU A 361 -10.46 18.22 -7.18
C LEU A 361 -10.55 18.13 -8.70
N ARG A 362 -10.30 19.23 -9.42
CA ARG A 362 -10.26 19.25 -10.90
C ARG A 362 -9.13 20.12 -11.42
N LEU A 363 -7.98 20.09 -10.76
CA LEU A 363 -6.81 20.88 -11.14
C LEU A 363 -5.61 19.99 -11.52
N PRO A 364 -4.59 20.56 -12.19
CA PRO A 364 -3.24 20.02 -12.19
C PRO A 364 -2.69 19.86 -10.78
N LEU A 365 -2.00 18.76 -10.53
CA LEU A 365 -1.33 18.50 -9.26
C LEU A 365 -0.11 19.40 -9.11
N GLU A 366 0.10 19.92 -7.91
CA GLU A 366 1.26 20.76 -7.56
C GLU A 366 2.00 20.14 -6.37
N VAL A 367 3.31 20.42 -6.28
CA VAL A 367 4.14 19.96 -5.16
C VAL A 367 3.57 20.49 -3.85
N GLY A 368 3.48 19.62 -2.84
CA GLY A 368 2.91 19.95 -1.54
C GLY A 368 1.39 19.80 -1.46
N MET A 369 0.67 19.55 -2.56
CA MET A 369 -0.72 19.14 -2.47
C MET A 369 -0.81 17.78 -1.75
N VAL A 370 -1.75 17.67 -0.82
CA VAL A 370 -2.11 16.41 -0.17
C VAL A 370 -3.49 16.00 -0.66
N VAL A 371 -3.61 14.78 -1.16
CA VAL A 371 -4.85 14.25 -1.75
C VAL A 371 -5.14 12.83 -1.27
N THR A 372 -6.41 12.46 -1.22
CA THR A 372 -6.83 11.06 -1.11
C THR A 372 -6.81 10.39 -2.49
N VAL A 373 -6.53 9.08 -2.52
CA VAL A 373 -6.66 8.22 -3.70
C VAL A 373 -7.54 7.05 -3.31
N GLU A 374 -8.83 7.16 -3.62
CA GLU A 374 -9.92 6.33 -3.09
C GLU A 374 -10.79 5.69 -4.18
N PRO A 375 -10.25 4.95 -5.17
CA PRO A 375 -11.12 4.24 -6.09
C PRO A 375 -12.01 3.22 -5.35
N GLY A 376 -13.22 3.02 -5.86
CA GLY A 376 -14.15 2.05 -5.31
C GLY A 376 -15.11 1.48 -6.36
N ILE A 377 -15.60 0.28 -6.09
CA ILE A 377 -16.59 -0.42 -6.91
C ILE A 377 -17.72 -0.88 -6.01
N TYR A 378 -18.95 -0.52 -6.38
CA TYR A 378 -20.15 -0.74 -5.58
C TYR A 378 -21.27 -1.36 -6.42
N PHE A 379 -22.03 -2.23 -5.78
CA PHE A 379 -23.21 -2.90 -6.33
C PHE A 379 -24.47 -2.38 -5.65
N ALA A 380 -24.65 -1.06 -5.60
CA ALA A 380 -25.79 -0.43 -4.96
C ALA A 380 -27.07 -0.64 -5.80
N PRO A 381 -28.13 -1.28 -5.29
CA PRO A 381 -29.33 -1.59 -6.07
C PRO A 381 -29.96 -0.37 -6.76
N HIS A 382 -29.95 0.80 -6.11
CA HIS A 382 -30.50 2.02 -6.69
C HIS A 382 -29.66 2.57 -7.86
N LEU A 383 -28.33 2.42 -7.84
CA LEU A 383 -27.47 2.84 -8.96
C LEU A 383 -27.57 1.86 -10.12
N LEU A 384 -27.58 0.56 -9.79
CA LEU A 384 -27.71 -0.49 -10.79
C LEU A 384 -29.05 -0.42 -11.53
N SER A 385 -30.11 0.08 -10.88
CA SER A 385 -31.43 0.27 -11.51
C SER A 385 -31.37 1.09 -12.80
N ALA A 386 -30.50 2.12 -12.85
CA ALA A 386 -30.36 2.98 -14.03
C ALA A 386 -29.69 2.30 -15.22
N VAL A 387 -28.98 1.18 -14.97
CA VAL A 387 -28.24 0.43 -15.99
C VAL A 387 -28.77 -1.00 -16.16
N ARG A 388 -29.95 -1.32 -15.60
CA ARG A 388 -30.56 -2.65 -15.66
C ARG A 388 -30.86 -3.14 -17.08
N ASP A 389 -31.12 -2.24 -18.01
CA ASP A 389 -31.38 -2.57 -19.42
C ASP A 389 -30.14 -2.41 -20.31
N SER A 390 -28.96 -2.22 -19.71
CA SER A 390 -27.72 -1.98 -20.46
C SER A 390 -27.30 -3.22 -21.24
N ARG A 391 -27.29 -3.11 -22.56
CA ARG A 391 -26.80 -4.15 -23.49
C ARG A 391 -25.34 -4.55 -23.26
N HIS A 392 -24.56 -3.71 -22.59
CA HIS A 392 -23.14 -3.94 -22.28
C HIS A 392 -22.92 -4.90 -21.12
N ILE A 393 -23.94 -5.15 -20.29
CA ILE A 393 -23.84 -5.94 -19.07
C ILE A 393 -24.28 -7.38 -19.35
N ASP A 394 -23.54 -8.34 -18.79
CA ASP A 394 -24.02 -9.70 -18.62
C ASP A 394 -24.73 -9.80 -17.26
N HIS A 395 -26.06 -9.83 -17.28
CA HIS A 395 -26.87 -9.81 -16.08
C HIS A 395 -26.82 -11.11 -15.27
N GLU A 396 -26.56 -12.24 -15.93
CA GLU A 396 -26.39 -13.53 -15.23
C GLU A 396 -25.08 -13.53 -14.45
N VAL A 397 -24.01 -12.97 -15.03
CA VAL A 397 -22.75 -12.79 -14.32
C VAL A 397 -22.88 -11.75 -13.20
N LEU A 398 -23.46 -10.58 -13.49
CA LEU A 398 -23.64 -9.49 -12.52
C LEU A 398 -24.38 -9.95 -11.25
N LYS A 399 -25.41 -10.79 -11.40
CA LYS A 399 -26.21 -11.32 -10.29
C LYS A 399 -25.38 -11.95 -9.18
N ARG A 400 -24.22 -12.53 -9.49
CA ARG A 400 -23.29 -13.13 -8.50
C ARG A 400 -22.60 -12.10 -7.61
N TYR A 401 -22.51 -10.85 -8.06
CA TYR A 401 -21.80 -9.77 -7.35
C TYR A 401 -22.73 -8.86 -6.54
N GLU A 402 -24.03 -8.83 -6.85
CA GLU A 402 -24.97 -7.86 -6.25
C GLU A 402 -25.09 -7.95 -4.73
N GLY A 403 -24.84 -9.13 -4.16
CA GLY A 403 -24.87 -9.35 -2.71
C GLY A 403 -23.66 -8.81 -1.95
N MET A 404 -22.56 -8.51 -2.65
CA MET A 404 -21.27 -8.16 -2.03
C MET A 404 -21.31 -6.80 -1.32
N GLY A 405 -22.09 -5.85 -1.81
CA GLY A 405 -22.04 -4.46 -1.39
C GLY A 405 -21.01 -3.67 -2.18
N GLY A 406 -19.82 -3.46 -1.64
CA GLY A 406 -18.78 -2.69 -2.32
C GLY A 406 -17.41 -2.77 -1.69
N VAL A 407 -16.41 -2.34 -2.44
CA VAL A 407 -15.02 -2.25 -2.03
C VAL A 407 -14.51 -0.84 -2.31
N ARG A 408 -13.84 -0.24 -1.32
CA ARG A 408 -13.04 0.97 -1.46
C ARG A 408 -11.67 0.76 -0.80
N ILE A 409 -10.63 1.29 -1.44
CA ILE A 409 -9.27 1.33 -0.90
C ILE A 409 -8.79 2.75 -1.04
N GLU A 410 -8.42 3.37 0.07
CA GLU A 410 -8.07 4.78 0.12
C GLU A 410 -6.79 5.01 0.90
N ASP A 411 -5.91 5.81 0.31
CA ASP A 411 -4.67 6.27 0.91
C ASP A 411 -4.55 7.79 0.77
N VAL A 412 -3.88 8.42 1.74
CA VAL A 412 -3.48 9.82 1.69
C VAL A 412 -2.07 9.92 1.13
N VAL A 413 -1.89 10.75 0.10
CA VAL A 413 -0.58 10.98 -0.53
C VAL A 413 -0.26 12.47 -0.63
N VAL A 414 1.01 12.81 -0.49
CA VAL A 414 1.54 14.15 -0.80
C VAL A 414 2.26 14.11 -2.15
N ILE A 415 2.03 15.12 -2.99
CA ILE A 415 2.72 15.28 -4.26
C ILE A 415 4.14 15.82 -4.02
N THR A 416 5.14 15.10 -4.54
CA THR A 416 6.57 15.46 -4.46
C THR A 416 7.05 16.02 -5.80
N PRO A 417 8.25 16.63 -5.90
CA PRO A 417 8.76 17.16 -7.16
C PRO A 417 8.83 16.16 -8.32
N ASP A 418 8.95 14.87 -8.00
CA ASP A 418 9.18 13.76 -8.93
C ASP A 418 8.05 12.71 -8.92
N GLY A 419 7.00 12.89 -8.13
CA GLY A 419 5.91 11.92 -8.00
C GLY A 419 5.01 12.18 -6.79
N HIS A 420 4.93 11.19 -5.90
CA HIS A 420 4.17 11.28 -4.65
C HIS A 420 4.85 10.48 -3.52
N LYS A 421 4.49 10.79 -2.28
CA LYS A 421 4.77 9.98 -1.08
C LYS A 421 3.44 9.58 -0.45
N ASN A 422 3.25 8.28 -0.21
CA ASN A 422 2.10 7.77 0.51
C ASN A 422 2.32 7.92 2.03
N LEU A 423 1.38 8.58 2.71
CA LEU A 423 1.41 8.83 4.15
C LEU A 423 0.68 7.73 4.92
N THR A 424 -0.20 6.98 4.26
CA THR A 424 -0.93 5.85 4.82
C THR A 424 0.00 4.63 4.95
N THR A 425 0.02 4.01 6.13
CA THR A 425 0.97 2.92 6.45
C THR A 425 0.31 1.57 6.67
N VAL A 426 -1.03 1.53 6.84
CA VAL A 426 -1.77 0.26 6.93
C VAL A 426 -1.79 -0.41 5.56
N ARG A 427 -1.63 -1.73 5.52
CA ARG A 427 -1.51 -2.49 4.27
C ARG A 427 -2.87 -2.72 3.59
N SER A 428 -2.83 -3.01 2.29
CA SER A 428 -3.98 -3.32 1.43
C SER A 428 -3.73 -4.54 0.53
N ASP A 429 -2.60 -5.24 0.69
CA ASP A 429 -2.35 -6.45 -0.10
C ASP A 429 -3.17 -7.64 0.41
N VAL A 430 -3.65 -8.45 -0.53
CA VAL A 430 -4.61 -9.53 -0.26
C VAL A 430 -4.03 -10.57 0.69
N ASP A 431 -2.77 -10.96 0.48
CA ASP A 431 -2.11 -11.99 1.29
C ASP A 431 -1.97 -11.57 2.75
N TRP A 432 -1.71 -10.28 3.00
CA TRP A 432 -1.71 -9.75 4.36
C TRP A 432 -3.10 -9.75 4.98
N LEU A 433 -4.13 -9.31 4.25
CA LEU A 433 -5.51 -9.29 4.74
C LEU A 433 -6.01 -10.69 5.13
N GLU A 434 -5.82 -11.67 4.24
CA GLU A 434 -6.23 -13.06 4.49
C GLU A 434 -5.34 -13.75 5.54
N GLY A 435 -4.14 -13.21 5.79
CA GLY A 435 -3.18 -13.69 6.79
C GLY A 435 -3.33 -13.10 8.19
N LEU A 436 -4.25 -12.15 8.42
CA LEU A 436 -4.38 -11.42 9.70
C LEU A 436 -4.66 -12.32 10.92
N GLY A 437 -5.26 -13.48 10.72
CA GLY A 437 -5.52 -14.46 11.77
C GLY A 437 -4.28 -15.25 12.21
N ASP A 438 -3.23 -15.34 11.38
CA ASP A 438 -2.06 -16.15 11.71
C ASP A 438 -1.15 -15.45 12.75
N ALA A 439 -1.00 -16.10 13.91
CA ALA A 439 -0.15 -15.62 15.01
C ALA A 439 1.33 -15.47 14.60
N SER A 440 1.79 -16.19 13.56
CA SER A 440 3.15 -16.06 13.02
C SER A 440 3.42 -14.69 12.38
N GLN A 441 2.40 -14.04 11.82
CA GLN A 441 2.50 -12.73 11.19
C GLN A 441 2.41 -11.55 12.18
N ALA A 442 1.90 -11.78 13.39
CA ALA A 442 1.79 -10.75 14.43
C ALA A 442 3.16 -10.23 14.92
N LEU A 443 4.20 -11.06 14.87
CA LEU A 443 5.57 -10.71 15.28
C LEU A 443 6.34 -9.92 14.20
N ILE A 444 5.88 -9.95 12.94
CA ILE A 444 6.56 -9.32 11.80
C ILE A 444 6.23 -7.81 11.70
N SER A 445 5.06 -7.37 12.19
CA SER A 445 4.55 -5.99 12.06
C SER A 445 5.26 -4.96 12.95
N VAL A 446 5.78 -5.34 14.13
CA VAL A 446 6.48 -4.40 15.03
C VAL A 446 7.92 -4.14 14.58
N HIS A 447 8.55 -5.08 13.88
CA HIS A 447 9.96 -4.95 13.47
C HIS A 447 10.17 -4.22 12.14
N ARG A 448 9.22 -4.24 11.19
CA ARG A 448 9.38 -3.50 9.90
C ARG A 448 9.18 -1.97 10.02
N ARG A 449 8.65 -1.47 11.14
CA ARG A 449 8.17 -0.07 11.31
C ARG A 449 9.22 1.04 11.40
N LYS A 450 10.53 0.75 11.32
CA LYS A 450 11.59 1.78 11.24
C LYS A 450 12.27 1.90 9.87
N CYS A 451 11.80 1.17 8.84
CA CYS A 451 12.53 1.06 7.57
C CYS A 451 12.05 1.92 6.40
N ILE A 452 10.96 2.67 6.53
CA ILE A 452 10.37 3.42 5.41
C ILE A 452 10.34 4.90 5.77
N ASP A 453 11.51 5.52 5.84
CA ASP A 453 11.68 6.94 5.54
C ASP A 453 13.16 7.22 5.22
N SER A 454 13.38 8.01 4.18
CA SER A 454 14.66 8.32 3.50
C SER A 454 15.22 7.23 2.56
N ALA A 455 14.67 7.15 1.35
CA ALA A 455 15.48 7.03 0.13
C ALA A 455 14.64 7.51 -1.05
N ALA A 456 15.07 8.61 -1.68
CA ALA A 456 14.65 8.98 -3.02
C ALA A 456 14.86 7.76 -3.93
N ARG A 457 13.82 7.33 -4.65
CA ARG A 457 13.95 6.28 -5.67
C ARG A 457 14.47 6.95 -6.94
N PRO A 458 15.66 6.61 -7.45
CA PRO A 458 15.98 6.96 -8.82
C PRO A 458 15.04 6.20 -9.75
N SER A 459 14.47 6.92 -10.70
CA SER A 459 13.75 6.39 -11.84
C SER A 459 14.69 5.56 -12.73
N SER A 460 14.47 4.26 -12.80
CA SER A 460 14.77 3.32 -13.90
C SER A 460 14.67 1.89 -13.36
N LEU A 461 14.52 0.89 -14.22
CA LEU A 461 14.53 -0.53 -13.90
C LEU A 461 15.68 -0.87 -12.91
N GLY A 462 15.39 -0.91 -11.60
CA GLY A 462 16.36 -1.11 -10.54
C GLY A 462 15.97 -2.29 -9.65
N SER A 463 16.70 -3.38 -9.84
CA SER A 463 16.60 -4.73 -9.25
C SER A 463 15.84 -4.89 -7.91
N ARG A 464 14.80 -5.75 -7.89
CA ARG A 464 14.05 -6.16 -6.68
C ARG A 464 14.70 -7.34 -5.94
N MET A 465 15.89 -7.79 -6.35
CA MET A 465 16.59 -8.97 -5.80
C MET A 465 17.30 -8.72 -4.46
N PHE A 466 17.39 -7.45 -4.05
CA PHE A 466 17.99 -7.04 -2.79
C PHE A 466 16.93 -6.56 -1.82
N VAL A 467 16.98 -7.08 -0.60
CA VAL A 467 16.10 -6.71 0.50
C VAL A 467 16.90 -6.14 1.66
N LEU A 468 16.29 -5.23 2.43
CA LEU A 468 16.87 -4.78 3.70
C LEU A 468 16.44 -5.71 4.83
N SER A 469 17.39 -6.37 5.49
CA SER A 469 17.14 -7.20 6.67
C SER A 469 17.64 -6.52 7.94
N ILE A 470 16.76 -6.42 8.93
CA ILE A 470 17.08 -5.81 10.23
C ILE A 470 17.70 -6.88 11.13
N ILE A 471 18.89 -6.59 11.66
CA ILE A 471 19.58 -7.47 12.60
C ILE A 471 19.85 -6.72 13.90
N LYS A 472 19.67 -7.44 15.00
CA LYS A 472 20.05 -6.99 16.33
C LYS A 472 21.23 -7.82 16.82
N ASP A 473 22.32 -7.15 17.14
CA ASP A 473 23.55 -7.82 17.55
C ASP A 473 24.32 -7.00 18.59
N THR A 474 25.30 -7.62 19.25
CA THR A 474 26.28 -6.91 20.08
C THR A 474 27.64 -6.92 19.39
N VAL A 475 28.13 -5.73 19.07
CA VAL A 475 29.39 -5.52 18.34
C VAL A 475 30.48 -5.04 19.28
N ALA A 476 31.66 -5.63 19.18
CA ALA A 476 32.84 -5.22 19.92
C ALA A 476 33.72 -4.34 19.04
N VAL A 477 33.98 -3.11 19.47
CA VAL A 477 34.90 -2.18 18.81
C VAL A 477 36.25 -2.22 19.52
N HIS A 478 37.31 -2.54 18.79
CA HIS A 478 38.68 -2.62 19.30
C HIS A 478 39.21 -1.21 19.67
N PRO A 479 40.04 -1.06 20.74
CA PRO A 479 40.61 0.23 21.17
C PRO A 479 41.29 1.06 20.08
N THR A 480 41.95 0.40 19.11
CA THR A 480 42.59 1.06 17.96
C THR A 480 41.60 1.87 17.12
N ASN A 481 40.31 1.54 17.15
CA ASN A 481 39.26 2.22 16.40
C ASN A 481 38.57 3.34 17.19
N PHE A 482 38.97 3.62 18.43
CA PHE A 482 38.34 4.67 19.26
C PHE A 482 38.57 6.09 18.73
N GLY A 483 39.54 6.27 17.83
CA GLY A 483 39.77 7.55 17.15
C GLY A 483 38.80 7.83 16.00
N LEU A 484 37.99 6.85 15.60
CA LEU A 484 36.93 7.02 14.58
C LEU A 484 35.62 7.42 15.25
N PRO A 485 34.72 8.15 14.55
CA PRO A 485 33.34 8.31 14.99
C PRO A 485 32.70 6.96 15.30
N ALA A 486 31.96 6.87 16.42
CA ALA A 486 31.43 5.61 16.92
C ALA A 486 30.58 4.86 15.88
N GLU A 487 29.74 5.58 15.14
CA GLU A 487 28.93 5.03 14.04
C GLU A 487 29.79 4.37 12.96
N GLN A 488 30.87 5.04 12.53
CA GLN A 488 31.79 4.51 11.52
C GLN A 488 32.55 3.28 12.04
N ALA A 489 33.00 3.31 13.29
CA ALA A 489 33.70 2.19 13.91
C ALA A 489 32.79 0.95 14.03
N ILE A 490 31.53 1.14 14.43
CA ILE A 490 30.53 0.08 14.52
C ILE A 490 30.21 -0.49 13.14
N THR A 491 29.95 0.36 12.15
CA THR A 491 29.63 -0.07 10.77
C THR A 491 30.78 -0.87 10.15
N ASN A 492 32.04 -0.51 10.41
CA ASN A 492 33.19 -1.27 9.94
C ASN A 492 33.25 -2.67 10.56
N GLU A 493 33.01 -2.81 11.86
CA GLU A 493 32.99 -4.12 12.52
C GLU A 493 31.79 -4.97 12.09
N LEU A 494 30.63 -4.35 11.87
CA LEU A 494 29.45 -5.03 11.32
C LEU A 494 29.69 -5.53 9.90
N ASN A 495 30.28 -4.73 9.01
CA ASN A 495 30.62 -5.18 7.66
C ASN A 495 31.63 -6.34 7.70
N LYS A 496 32.66 -6.29 8.56
CA LYS A 496 33.57 -7.43 8.75
C LYS A 496 32.86 -8.70 9.23
N LYS A 497 31.83 -8.55 10.08
CA LYS A 497 31.08 -9.67 10.64
C LYS A 497 30.07 -10.26 9.66
N TYR A 498 29.40 -9.43 8.86
CA TYR A 498 28.24 -9.85 8.07
C TYR A 498 28.43 -9.80 6.55
N ALA A 499 29.24 -8.90 6.00
CA ALA A 499 29.39 -8.79 4.54
C ALA A 499 29.97 -10.09 3.95
N ASN A 500 29.44 -10.47 2.78
CA ASN A 500 29.74 -11.71 2.07
C ASN A 500 29.48 -13.00 2.87
N ARG A 501 28.56 -12.96 3.85
CA ARG A 501 28.13 -14.15 4.59
C ARG A 501 26.68 -14.47 4.31
N VAL A 502 26.40 -15.76 4.16
CA VAL A 502 25.04 -16.27 4.17
C VAL A 502 24.57 -16.36 5.61
N LEU A 503 23.45 -15.71 5.90
CA LEU A 503 22.71 -15.91 7.12
C LEU A 503 21.52 -16.83 6.81
N HIS A 504 21.40 -17.93 7.57
CA HIS A 504 20.34 -18.90 7.41
C HIS A 504 18.97 -18.22 7.51
N GLU A 505 18.04 -18.55 6.60
CA GLU A 505 16.72 -17.92 6.46
C GLU A 505 16.72 -16.40 6.23
N VAL A 506 17.87 -15.78 5.97
CA VAL A 506 18.00 -14.34 5.70
C VAL A 506 18.49 -14.09 4.27
N GLY A 507 19.57 -14.75 3.84
CA GLY A 507 20.15 -14.62 2.49
C GLY A 507 21.63 -14.24 2.52
N LEU A 508 22.19 -13.90 1.36
CA LEU A 508 23.57 -13.44 1.24
C LEU A 508 23.68 -11.96 1.63
N CYS A 509 24.38 -11.67 2.72
CA CYS A 509 24.59 -10.31 3.19
C CYS A 509 25.65 -9.61 2.34
N ILE A 510 25.31 -8.48 1.73
CA ILE A 510 26.19 -7.70 0.86
C ILE A 510 26.98 -6.68 1.67
N CYS A 511 26.27 -5.79 2.37
CA CYS A 511 26.87 -4.77 3.21
C CYS A 511 25.87 -4.23 4.25
N VAL A 512 26.38 -3.51 5.24
CA VAL A 512 25.56 -2.70 6.15
C VAL A 512 25.05 -1.49 5.39
N PHE A 513 23.73 -1.32 5.40
CA PHE A 513 23.05 -0.17 4.84
C PHE A 513 23.14 1.03 5.79
N ASP A 514 22.69 0.85 7.04
CA ASP A 514 22.76 1.86 8.08
C ASP A 514 22.67 1.27 9.49
N LEU A 515 22.93 2.12 10.49
CA LEU A 515 22.73 1.85 11.91
C LEU A 515 21.41 2.47 12.38
N SER A 516 20.40 1.66 12.65
CA SER A 516 19.07 2.14 13.09
C SER A 516 19.02 2.49 14.59
N GLU A 517 19.82 1.81 15.41
CA GLU A 517 19.96 2.09 16.84
C GLU A 517 21.36 1.67 17.30
N ALA A 518 22.02 2.52 18.09
CA ALA A 518 23.26 2.17 18.77
C ALA A 518 23.17 2.60 20.24
N GLY A 519 23.19 1.63 21.15
CA GLY A 519 23.25 1.90 22.59
C GLY A 519 24.61 2.43 23.02
N GLU A 520 24.74 2.86 24.27
CA GLU A 520 26.01 3.32 24.81
C GLU A 520 27.07 2.20 24.82
N GLY A 521 28.28 2.51 24.36
CA GLY A 521 29.41 1.59 24.37
C GLY A 521 29.83 1.28 25.80
N ARG A 522 29.76 0.00 26.19
CA ARG A 522 30.17 -0.45 27.54
C ARG A 522 31.45 -1.26 27.46
N VAL A 523 32.41 -0.92 28.32
CA VAL A 523 33.61 -1.73 28.48
C VAL A 523 33.27 -2.97 29.31
N ARG A 524 33.60 -4.16 28.80
CA ARG A 524 33.50 -5.41 29.57
C ARG A 524 34.83 -5.70 30.27
N TYR A 525 34.75 -6.40 31.40
CA TYR A 525 35.94 -6.77 32.16
C TYR A 525 36.78 -7.80 31.38
N GLY A 526 38.03 -7.47 31.07
CA GLY A 526 39.03 -8.43 30.57
C GLY A 526 39.53 -8.23 29.13
N ASP A 527 38.84 -7.46 28.28
CA ASP A 527 39.25 -7.27 26.88
C ASP A 527 39.58 -5.81 26.52
N GLY A 528 38.99 -4.82 27.22
CA GLY A 528 39.18 -3.40 26.94
C GLY A 528 38.40 -2.88 25.72
N PHE A 529 37.53 -3.69 25.12
CA PHE A 529 36.73 -3.31 23.95
C PHE A 529 35.51 -2.49 24.39
N LEU A 530 35.02 -1.64 23.49
CA LEU A 530 33.69 -1.02 23.66
C LEU A 530 32.64 -1.92 23.00
N TRP A 531 31.72 -2.43 23.81
CA TRP A 531 30.62 -3.28 23.35
C TRP A 531 29.36 -2.45 23.17
N TYR A 532 28.85 -2.43 21.93
CA TYR A 532 27.64 -1.72 21.55
C TYR A 532 26.53 -2.72 21.29
N LYS A 533 25.36 -2.51 21.89
CA LYS A 533 24.12 -3.18 21.45
C LYS A 533 23.55 -2.36 20.31
N VAL A 534 23.44 -2.97 19.14
CA VAL A 534 23.07 -2.26 17.91
C VAL A 534 21.91 -2.95 17.20
N VAL A 535 21.09 -2.14 16.54
CA VAL A 535 20.10 -2.58 15.55
C VAL A 535 20.48 -1.90 14.24
N PHE A 536 20.64 -2.68 13.18
CA PHE A 536 21.15 -2.19 11.90
C PHE A 536 20.45 -2.91 10.74
N ARG A 537 20.51 -2.32 9.55
CA ARG A 537 19.96 -2.91 8.34
C ARG A 537 21.09 -3.40 7.45
N LEU A 538 20.98 -4.62 6.95
CA LEU A 538 21.86 -5.18 5.93
C LEU A 538 21.16 -5.12 4.57
N VAL A 539 21.92 -4.77 3.53
CA VAL A 539 21.56 -5.10 2.15
C VAL A 539 21.80 -6.59 1.98
N VAL A 540 20.74 -7.35 1.69
CA VAL A 540 20.78 -8.80 1.55
C VAL A 540 20.29 -9.19 0.17
N PHE A 541 21.08 -9.97 -0.55
CA PHE A 541 20.63 -10.65 -1.76
C PHE A 541 19.76 -11.83 -1.36
N ARG A 542 18.47 -11.70 -1.68
CA ARG A 542 17.46 -12.73 -1.49
C ARG A 542 16.33 -12.50 -2.50
N PRO A 543 16.46 -13.00 -3.72
CA PRO A 543 15.38 -12.89 -4.70
C PRO A 543 14.14 -13.65 -4.23
N PHE A 544 12.96 -13.20 -4.64
CA PHE A 544 11.69 -13.86 -4.26
C PHE A 544 11.17 -14.76 -5.39
N ALA A 545 10.34 -15.75 -5.03
CA ALA A 545 9.71 -16.61 -6.02
C ALA A 545 8.88 -15.79 -7.03
N SER A 546 8.94 -16.16 -8.30
CA SER A 546 8.41 -15.43 -9.46
C SER A 546 9.18 -14.16 -9.89
N GLU A 547 10.27 -13.79 -9.22
CA GLU A 547 11.11 -12.69 -9.67
C GLU A 547 11.88 -13.06 -10.95
N VAL A 548 11.95 -12.15 -11.93
CA VAL A 548 12.72 -12.35 -13.17
C VAL A 548 14.05 -11.61 -13.07
N ILE A 549 15.15 -12.35 -13.20
CA ILE A 549 16.52 -11.83 -13.08
C ILE A 549 17.34 -12.20 -14.31
N LEU A 550 18.33 -11.37 -14.65
CA LEU A 550 19.32 -11.67 -15.67
C LEU A 550 20.50 -12.36 -14.99
N ALA A 551 20.86 -13.55 -15.46
CA ALA A 551 21.99 -14.30 -14.95
C ALA A 551 22.85 -14.84 -16.10
N LYS A 552 24.15 -14.98 -15.85
CA LYS A 552 25.11 -15.53 -16.80
C LYS A 552 25.23 -17.04 -16.63
N VAL A 553 25.21 -17.79 -17.73
CA VAL A 553 25.47 -19.23 -17.71
C VAL A 553 26.93 -19.47 -17.34
N LYS A 554 27.18 -20.18 -16.25
CA LYS A 554 28.52 -20.56 -15.81
C LYS A 554 28.91 -21.89 -16.44
N SER A 555 28.04 -22.88 -16.35
CA SER A 555 28.25 -24.21 -16.92
C SER A 555 26.94 -24.94 -17.11
N SER A 556 26.93 -25.91 -18.03
CA SER A 556 25.85 -26.85 -18.24
C SER A 556 26.39 -28.28 -18.08
N ASP A 557 25.61 -29.16 -17.48
CA ASP A 557 25.89 -30.60 -17.35
C ASP A 557 24.63 -31.40 -17.67
N GLU A 558 24.64 -32.73 -17.49
CA GLU A 558 23.48 -33.59 -17.77
C GLU A 558 22.30 -33.36 -16.82
N ASP A 559 22.53 -32.72 -15.66
CA ASP A 559 21.51 -32.52 -14.63
C ASP A 559 20.82 -31.15 -14.75
N GLY A 560 21.44 -30.18 -15.43
CA GLY A 560 20.89 -28.83 -15.59
C GLY A 560 21.91 -27.74 -15.93
N ILE A 561 21.57 -26.49 -15.60
CA ILE A 561 22.35 -25.29 -15.95
C ILE A 561 22.69 -24.49 -14.69
N ARG A 562 23.97 -24.21 -14.47
CA ARG A 562 24.47 -23.35 -13.38
C ARG A 562 24.58 -21.90 -13.84
N LEU A 563 24.12 -20.99 -13.01
CA LEU A 563 24.05 -19.56 -13.30
C LEU A 563 24.83 -18.74 -12.29
N SER A 564 25.17 -17.52 -12.66
CA SER A 564 25.80 -16.53 -11.78
C SER A 564 25.28 -15.13 -12.08
N VAL A 565 25.10 -14.32 -11.04
CA VAL A 565 24.86 -12.87 -11.14
C VAL A 565 26.12 -12.06 -10.84
N GLY A 566 27.30 -12.69 -10.92
CA GLY A 566 28.61 -12.09 -10.71
C GLY A 566 29.08 -12.16 -9.25
N PHE A 567 28.25 -11.73 -8.30
CA PHE A 567 28.59 -11.79 -6.86
C PHE A 567 27.97 -13.01 -6.14
N PHE A 568 27.11 -13.77 -6.81
CA PHE A 568 26.47 -14.97 -6.31
C PHE A 568 26.41 -16.04 -7.41
N ASP A 569 26.89 -17.25 -7.09
CA ASP A 569 27.16 -18.33 -8.05
C ASP A 569 26.30 -19.59 -7.81
N ASP A 570 25.55 -19.64 -6.71
CA ASP A 570 24.78 -20.82 -6.29
C ASP A 570 23.35 -20.75 -6.85
N MET A 571 23.24 -20.52 -8.16
CA MET A 571 21.99 -20.48 -8.90
C MET A 571 21.91 -21.62 -9.91
N TYR A 572 20.73 -22.23 -10.05
CA TYR A 572 20.59 -23.46 -10.84
C TYR A 572 19.24 -23.60 -11.54
N ILE A 573 19.23 -24.07 -12.79
CA ILE A 573 18.04 -24.49 -13.54
C ILE A 573 18.04 -26.02 -13.68
N PRO A 574 17.19 -26.73 -12.92
CA PRO A 574 16.90 -28.15 -13.13
C PRO A 574 16.29 -28.45 -14.50
N LEU A 575 16.48 -29.67 -15.02
CA LEU A 575 15.91 -30.12 -16.30
C LEU A 575 14.41 -29.88 -16.45
N ILE A 576 13.64 -30.08 -15.37
CA ILE A 576 12.18 -29.90 -15.34
C ILE A 576 11.74 -28.45 -15.58
N TYR A 577 12.67 -27.50 -15.50
CA TYR A 577 12.44 -26.07 -15.70
C TYR A 577 13.13 -25.53 -16.96
N LEU A 578 13.59 -26.42 -17.84
CA LEU A 578 13.97 -26.09 -19.21
C LEU A 578 12.72 -26.08 -20.12
N PRO A 579 12.73 -25.30 -21.22
CA PRO A 579 11.65 -25.35 -22.19
C PRO A 579 11.60 -26.71 -22.88
N GLU A 580 10.40 -27.23 -23.14
CA GLU A 580 10.25 -28.50 -23.85
C GLU A 580 10.03 -28.29 -25.37
N PRO A 581 10.60 -29.15 -26.25
CA PRO A 581 11.55 -30.22 -25.95
C PRO A 581 13.01 -29.72 -25.89
N SER A 582 13.75 -30.10 -24.85
CA SER A 582 15.18 -29.80 -24.67
C SER A 582 16.00 -31.07 -24.44
N ALA A 583 17.29 -31.04 -24.82
CA ALA A 583 18.25 -32.10 -24.53
C ALA A 583 19.65 -31.54 -24.25
N PHE A 584 20.47 -32.32 -23.54
CA PHE A 584 21.90 -32.04 -23.35
C PHE A 584 22.70 -32.63 -24.51
N ASP A 585 23.58 -31.83 -25.12
CA ASP A 585 24.55 -32.28 -26.12
C ASP A 585 25.91 -32.53 -25.47
N PRO A 586 26.38 -33.78 -25.35
CA PRO A 586 27.66 -34.08 -24.71
C PRO A 586 28.88 -33.53 -25.47
N ASN A 587 28.76 -33.28 -26.79
CA ASN A 587 29.87 -32.77 -27.59
C ASN A 587 30.09 -31.27 -27.35
N GLU A 588 28.99 -30.51 -27.30
CA GLU A 588 29.01 -29.06 -27.03
C GLU A 588 28.99 -28.74 -25.53
N ARG A 589 28.67 -29.73 -24.68
CA ARG A 589 28.50 -29.59 -23.23
C ARG A 589 27.50 -28.51 -22.85
N ALA A 590 26.41 -28.42 -23.60
CA ALA A 590 25.36 -27.42 -23.47
C ALA A 590 23.98 -28.05 -23.67
N HIS A 591 22.98 -27.49 -22.98
CA HIS A 591 21.58 -27.77 -23.27
C HIS A 591 21.13 -26.97 -24.50
N PHE A 592 20.27 -27.57 -25.32
CA PHE A 592 19.61 -26.89 -26.41
C PHE A 592 18.10 -27.13 -26.38
N TRP A 593 17.36 -26.12 -26.86
CA TRP A 593 15.92 -26.18 -27.08
C TRP A 593 15.63 -26.31 -28.58
N LEU A 594 14.65 -27.16 -28.94
CA LEU A 594 14.24 -27.35 -30.33
C LEU A 594 12.74 -27.01 -30.49
N PRO A 595 12.40 -25.73 -30.73
CA PRO A 595 11.01 -25.28 -30.76
C PRO A 595 10.20 -25.98 -31.86
N GLY A 596 9.04 -26.52 -31.50
CA GLY A 596 8.10 -27.13 -32.46
C GLY A 596 8.46 -28.55 -32.93
N SER A 597 9.45 -29.20 -32.31
CA SER A 597 9.76 -30.61 -32.57
C SER A 597 8.74 -31.54 -31.88
N GLU A 598 8.35 -32.62 -32.57
CA GLU A 598 7.51 -33.70 -32.02
C GLU A 598 8.35 -34.86 -31.43
N ALA A 599 9.68 -34.69 -31.35
CA ALA A 599 10.57 -35.72 -30.80
C ALA A 599 10.25 -36.03 -29.34
N THR A 600 10.25 -37.31 -28.99
CA THR A 600 9.83 -37.80 -27.66
C THR A 600 10.98 -38.32 -26.80
N SER A 601 12.19 -38.41 -27.38
CA SER A 601 13.39 -38.85 -26.67
C SER A 601 14.60 -37.97 -26.95
N SER A 602 15.54 -37.92 -26.00
CA SER A 602 16.79 -37.17 -26.14
C SER A 602 17.64 -37.65 -27.31
N HIS A 603 17.58 -38.94 -27.69
CA HIS A 603 18.28 -39.47 -28.85
C HIS A 603 17.72 -38.90 -30.16
N GLU A 604 16.39 -38.82 -30.30
CA GLU A 604 15.75 -38.21 -31.47
C GLU A 604 16.08 -36.72 -31.58
N LEU A 605 16.17 -36.01 -30.44
CA LEU A 605 16.59 -34.61 -30.42
C LEU A 605 18.06 -34.43 -30.85
N LEU A 606 18.94 -35.35 -30.46
CA LEU A 606 20.37 -35.35 -30.84
C LEU A 606 20.64 -35.75 -32.29
N ASP A 607 19.65 -36.31 -32.99
CA ASP A 607 19.73 -36.62 -34.43
C ASP A 607 19.28 -35.43 -35.32
N SER A 608 18.72 -34.37 -34.72
CA SER A 608 18.30 -33.15 -35.45
C SER A 608 19.48 -32.39 -36.08
N PRO A 609 19.30 -31.64 -37.18
CA PRO A 609 20.35 -30.78 -37.71
C PRO A 609 20.85 -29.76 -36.66
N THR A 610 22.16 -29.63 -36.50
CA THR A 610 22.75 -28.73 -35.50
C THR A 610 22.39 -27.26 -35.72
N THR A 611 22.02 -26.87 -36.94
CA THR A 611 21.58 -25.52 -37.30
C THR A 611 20.23 -25.13 -36.70
N ASP A 612 19.41 -26.11 -36.34
CA ASP A 612 18.04 -25.89 -35.87
C ASP A 612 17.98 -25.85 -34.34
N ARG A 613 19.06 -26.24 -33.67
CA ARG A 613 19.18 -26.32 -32.22
C ARG A 613 19.48 -24.95 -31.62
N MET A 614 18.65 -24.50 -30.69
CA MET A 614 18.88 -23.26 -29.94
C MET A 614 19.67 -23.57 -28.67
N TYR A 615 21.00 -23.49 -28.76
CA TYR A 615 21.90 -23.76 -27.63
C TYR A 615 21.81 -22.66 -26.55
N ILE A 616 22.06 -23.08 -25.30
CA ILE A 616 22.23 -22.24 -24.11
C ILE A 616 23.69 -22.37 -23.70
N ASP A 617 24.53 -21.48 -24.23
CA ASP A 617 25.98 -21.64 -24.13
C ASP A 617 26.56 -21.06 -22.85
N SER A 618 27.71 -21.58 -22.42
CA SER A 618 28.48 -20.96 -21.33
C SER A 618 28.83 -19.52 -21.69
N GLY A 619 28.50 -18.60 -20.80
CA GLY A 619 28.70 -17.16 -20.99
C GLY A 619 27.46 -16.41 -21.48
N ASP A 620 26.41 -17.09 -21.92
CA ASP A 620 25.16 -16.44 -22.32
C ASP A 620 24.49 -15.70 -21.15
N ILE A 621 23.89 -14.56 -21.46
CA ILE A 621 22.99 -13.85 -20.53
C ILE A 621 21.59 -14.40 -20.74
N VAL A 622 21.05 -14.98 -19.69
CA VAL A 622 19.76 -15.69 -19.68
C VAL A 622 18.81 -14.93 -18.77
N ARG A 623 17.60 -14.68 -19.27
CA ARG A 623 16.49 -14.17 -18.46
C ARG A 623 15.82 -15.36 -17.78
N VAL A 624 15.91 -15.41 -16.46
CA VAL A 624 15.42 -16.55 -15.67
C VAL A 624 14.40 -16.06 -14.65
N ARG A 625 13.41 -16.90 -14.36
CA ARG A 625 12.51 -16.68 -13.25
C ARG A 625 12.96 -17.47 -12.04
N VAL A 626 12.92 -16.89 -10.86
CA VAL A 626 13.22 -17.57 -9.60
C VAL A 626 12.01 -18.41 -9.20
N GLU A 627 12.22 -19.69 -8.96
CA GLU A 627 11.16 -20.62 -8.52
C GLU A 627 11.18 -20.78 -6.99
N ALA A 628 12.38 -20.92 -6.41
CA ALA A 628 12.56 -21.11 -4.98
C ALA A 628 13.96 -20.67 -4.51
N ASP A 629 14.07 -20.33 -3.24
CA ASP A 629 15.35 -20.16 -2.54
C ASP A 629 15.43 -21.17 -1.37
N GLU A 630 16.57 -21.83 -1.23
CA GLU A 630 16.76 -22.93 -0.27
C GLU A 630 18.00 -22.69 0.59
N PHE A 631 17.88 -22.96 1.88
CA PHE A 631 18.98 -22.89 2.84
C PHE A 631 19.34 -24.29 3.32
N TYR A 632 20.64 -24.53 3.49
CA TYR A 632 21.17 -25.79 3.98
C TYR A 632 22.03 -25.55 5.21
N ASP A 633 21.65 -26.15 6.33
CA ASP A 633 22.42 -26.13 7.57
C ASP A 633 23.23 -27.43 7.68
N ASP A 634 24.51 -27.38 7.28
CA ASP A 634 25.47 -28.44 7.58
C ASP A 634 25.95 -28.25 9.03
N GLU A 635 25.18 -28.69 10.02
CA GLU A 635 25.69 -28.83 11.37
C GLU A 635 26.89 -29.81 11.35
N PRO A 636 28.09 -29.41 11.83
CA PRO A 636 29.19 -30.36 11.95
C PRO A 636 28.87 -31.35 13.07
N GLY A 637 28.27 -32.48 12.71
CA GLY A 637 28.12 -33.63 13.61
C GLY A 637 29.48 -34.15 14.08
N PRO A 638 29.57 -34.79 15.26
CA PRO A 638 30.82 -35.37 15.74
C PRO A 638 31.32 -36.44 14.76
N PRO A 639 32.65 -36.57 14.56
CA PRO A 639 33.20 -37.50 13.60
C PRO A 639 32.75 -38.93 13.95
N LYS A 640 32.02 -39.58 13.02
CA LYS A 640 31.66 -40.99 13.16
C LYS A 640 32.95 -41.81 13.10
N ALA A 641 33.40 -42.29 14.25
CA ALA A 641 34.43 -43.31 14.32
C ALA A 641 33.92 -44.57 13.62
N THR A 642 34.50 -44.92 12.48
CA THR A 642 34.37 -46.25 11.87
C THR A 642 35.74 -46.91 11.89
N GLU A 643 35.83 -47.98 12.66
CA GLU A 643 36.99 -48.87 12.70
C GLU A 643 37.14 -49.57 11.34
N GLY A 644 38.36 -49.55 10.80
CA GLY A 644 38.88 -50.55 9.88
C GLY A 644 38.16 -50.71 8.53
N VAL A 645 38.71 -50.08 7.50
CA VAL A 645 39.12 -50.63 6.19
C VAL A 645 39.25 -49.46 5.21
N GLN A 646 40.37 -49.44 4.48
CA GLN A 646 40.72 -48.47 3.43
C GLN A 646 39.55 -48.25 2.46
N GLN A 647 38.86 -47.10 2.58
CA GLN A 647 37.99 -46.58 1.54
C GLN A 647 38.60 -45.30 0.98
N THR A 648 38.78 -45.32 -0.34
CA THR A 648 39.02 -44.18 -1.22
C THR A 648 38.21 -42.97 -0.79
N ILE A 649 38.89 -41.83 -0.63
CA ILE A 649 38.30 -40.52 -0.38
C ILE A 649 37.37 -40.20 -1.55
N GLN A 650 36.08 -40.49 -1.40
CA GLN A 650 35.04 -39.87 -2.22
C GLN A 650 34.93 -38.43 -1.75
N HIS A 651 35.15 -37.49 -2.68
CA HIS A 651 34.82 -36.09 -2.49
C HIS A 651 33.31 -36.00 -2.22
N GLU A 652 32.89 -35.89 -0.96
CA GLU A 652 31.53 -35.48 -0.64
C GLU A 652 31.35 -34.06 -1.19
N ASN A 653 30.43 -33.90 -2.15
CA ASN A 653 30.00 -32.61 -2.68
C ASN A 653 29.41 -31.80 -1.52
N ARG A 654 30.19 -30.86 -0.96
CA ARG A 654 29.68 -29.86 -0.01
C ARG A 654 28.57 -29.07 -0.69
N ARG A 655 27.37 -29.14 -0.15
CA ARG A 655 26.20 -28.40 -0.64
C ARG A 655 26.37 -26.92 -0.25
N ALA A 656 25.98 -26.00 -1.14
CA ALA A 656 26.04 -24.59 -0.82
C ALA A 656 25.03 -24.25 0.29
N PRO A 657 25.37 -23.38 1.27
CA PRO A 657 24.49 -23.04 2.39
C PRO A 657 23.25 -22.22 1.96
N TYR A 658 23.29 -21.63 0.75
CA TYR A 658 22.17 -20.94 0.13
C TYR A 658 22.18 -21.23 -1.37
N THR A 659 21.04 -21.63 -1.93
CA THR A 659 20.89 -21.94 -3.35
C THR A 659 19.60 -21.33 -3.88
N VAL A 660 19.62 -20.84 -5.11
CA VAL A 660 18.43 -20.30 -5.79
C VAL A 660 18.12 -21.15 -7.01
N THR A 661 16.91 -21.71 -7.03
CA THR A 661 16.39 -22.51 -8.15
C THR A 661 15.65 -21.60 -9.12
N CYS A 662 15.95 -21.75 -10.40
CA CYS A 662 15.44 -20.90 -11.47
C CYS A 662 14.75 -21.72 -12.58
N SER A 663 13.94 -21.04 -13.38
CA SER A 663 13.22 -21.58 -14.52
C SER A 663 13.35 -20.70 -15.75
N ILE A 664 13.36 -21.36 -16.91
CA ILE A 664 13.24 -20.77 -18.24
C ILE A 664 12.17 -21.47 -19.09
N ALA A 665 11.30 -22.26 -18.46
CA ALA A 665 10.28 -23.05 -19.17
C ALA A 665 9.16 -22.20 -19.79
N GLU A 666 8.98 -20.96 -19.33
CA GLU A 666 7.90 -20.08 -19.79
C GLU A 666 8.31 -19.16 -20.93
N GLN A 667 7.31 -18.67 -21.66
CA GLN A 667 7.50 -17.76 -22.78
C GLN A 667 8.17 -16.45 -22.33
N GLY A 668 9.14 -15.99 -23.13
CA GLY A 668 9.88 -14.76 -22.86
C GLY A 668 11.06 -14.91 -21.89
N LEU A 669 11.36 -16.12 -21.42
CA LEU A 669 12.55 -16.49 -20.66
C LEU A 669 13.61 -17.17 -21.56
N GLY A 670 14.79 -17.47 -21.01
CA GLY A 670 15.90 -18.07 -21.75
C GLY A 670 16.96 -17.04 -22.20
N PRO A 671 17.97 -17.46 -22.98
CA PRO A 671 18.99 -16.57 -23.53
C PRO A 671 18.40 -15.32 -24.17
N VAL A 672 18.90 -14.15 -23.78
CA VAL A 672 18.43 -12.86 -24.31
C VAL A 672 18.66 -12.77 -25.83
N SER A 673 19.65 -13.50 -26.35
CA SER A 673 19.94 -13.65 -27.78
C SER A 673 18.76 -14.20 -28.58
N TRP A 674 17.89 -15.03 -27.98
CA TRP A 674 16.71 -15.60 -28.64
C TRP A 674 15.64 -14.56 -28.98
N TRP A 675 15.69 -13.38 -28.34
CA TRP A 675 14.63 -12.39 -28.37
C TRP A 675 15.02 -11.06 -29.06
N LYS A 676 16.16 -11.04 -29.78
CA LYS A 676 16.80 -9.83 -30.33
C LYS A 676 16.02 -9.05 -31.39
N ASP A 677 14.88 -9.53 -31.88
CA ASP A 677 13.98 -8.74 -32.75
C ASP A 677 12.96 -7.89 -31.97
N ALA A 678 12.94 -7.96 -30.63
CA ALA A 678 12.15 -7.11 -29.75
C ALA A 678 13.05 -6.07 -29.06
N GLY A 679 13.12 -4.86 -29.63
CA GLY A 679 14.07 -3.80 -29.28
C GLY A 679 14.19 -3.45 -27.79
N VAL A 680 15.30 -3.89 -27.18
CA VAL A 680 15.78 -3.40 -25.87
C VAL A 680 17.25 -3.04 -26.02
N GLU A 681 17.57 -1.76 -25.81
CA GLU A 681 18.92 -1.20 -25.84
C GLU A 681 19.81 -1.84 -24.77
N ALA A 682 21.07 -2.12 -25.14
CA ALA A 682 22.09 -2.67 -24.26
C ALA A 682 22.43 -1.66 -23.14
N MET A 683 22.41 -2.13 -21.89
CA MET A 683 22.99 -1.40 -20.76
C MET A 683 24.52 -1.42 -20.87
N ASP A 684 25.08 -0.23 -20.94
CA ASP A 684 26.52 0.07 -20.92
C ASP A 684 27.10 -0.21 -19.52
N GLU A 685 28.34 -0.69 -19.46
CA GLU A 685 29.04 -1.04 -18.21
C GLU A 685 29.34 0.21 -17.37
N GLY A 686 28.79 0.26 -16.15
CA GLY A 686 29.07 1.27 -15.13
C GLY A 686 28.90 0.73 -13.71
#